data_AF-A0A9X3XBL5-F1
#
_entry.id   AF-A0A9X3XBL5-F1
#
_cell.length_a   1.000
_cell.length_b   1.000
_cell.length_c   1.000
_cell.angle_alpha   90.00
_cell.angle_beta   90.00
_cell.angle_gamma   90.00
#
_symmetry.space_group_name_H-M   'P 1'
#
loop_
_entity.id
_entity.type
_entity.pdbx_description
1 polymer ?
#
loop_
_entity_poly.entity_id
_entity_poly.type
_entity_poly.pdbx_seq_one_letter_code
_entity_poly.pdbx_strand_id
1 'polypeptide(L)'
;MKLSPSTVLASSAPKASAPLAIEMALPRRTRQRMLGSLVALASAFVLTGCVVESDHDLGENEDIESTEQGLSASTSASAPILAKHSNMCLDAWNANTNDGGEVRQGNCNGGTNQKLRLVPVGDSYYNVVFEHSGKCLDVPHGYTSDGTGIQQHACNGGENQKFKVVDNYDGYHWLVAKHSGKCVDVGGGSMDNGAGIYQYSCHNGDNQKFKLQGRRFYNIKPVNSGLCFDVNGASLASGATIMQGNCHGGDNQRFELYAKSNGYYTIVNKNSGKCVDVYYASTADGADVKQSECNGGDNQLFQAVDLGSKKYNLVAKHSGKCLDVWLASTANAAPIKQSACNGGENQQFTLDELEVPEGTPSTHPVIDSYSGEEYAYEDLATLKHAVAHDPTITYNLAMLAHMLGFAWAGGTQGTAVGQGFDVSPSGDGYVLQARYNPSDPYAGGYRSNERLKITLSDFGTTLNPATFVYGPVEITGTDQITSGNVTLVNETDEVTSIGKELEYKLTTTTSHSADVSFTESFSLAIENEAKIPFLGESSVKTEFGFESSQAYNEGTSEEETVTLTDVFAAPVPPHSSVLITLMVNRTKSQISYTASAGVTFTVSFTGFLRTSDNARSDHPTDRPTITATFGNKAAGKSGFEDILDQYDHRQIEGYSSWDWNWATTTYGAAMRDVMRFNRGSIGTTTSGKFKQVRGISTYITATPL
;
A
#
# COMPACT_ATOMS: atom_id res chain seq x y z
N MET A 1 24.32 24.56 -39.83
CA MET A 1 23.42 24.88 -40.97
C MET A 1 24.15 24.58 -42.27
N LYS A 2 23.61 23.70 -43.11
CA LYS A 2 23.90 23.67 -44.55
C LYS A 2 22.60 24.09 -45.22
N LEU A 3 22.58 25.28 -45.82
CA LEU A 3 21.47 25.73 -46.65
C LEU A 3 21.73 25.22 -48.07
N SER A 4 20.88 24.32 -48.57
CA SER A 4 20.86 23.95 -49.98
C SER A 4 19.76 24.72 -50.70
N PRO A 5 20.00 25.21 -51.93
CA PRO A 5 18.96 25.86 -52.72
C PRO A 5 18.13 24.80 -53.47
N SER A 6 16.80 24.88 -53.38
CA SER A 6 15.90 24.06 -54.18
C SER A 6 15.34 24.86 -55.35
N THR A 7 15.59 24.36 -56.55
CA THR A 7 15.02 24.81 -57.83
C THR A 7 13.63 24.19 -58.04
N VAL A 8 12.72 24.97 -58.62
CA VAL A 8 11.39 24.56 -59.10
C VAL A 8 11.50 23.74 -60.39
N LEU A 9 10.71 22.67 -60.57
CA LEU A 9 9.98 22.34 -61.81
C LEU A 9 9.10 21.08 -61.70
N ALA A 10 8.14 21.01 -62.64
CA ALA A 10 6.88 20.30 -62.59
C ALA A 10 6.83 18.92 -63.30
N SER A 11 5.76 18.18 -62.98
CA SER A 11 5.02 17.15 -63.74
C SER A 11 5.72 15.89 -64.25
N SER A 12 5.22 14.71 -63.87
CA SER A 12 4.53 13.74 -64.74
C SER A 12 4.41 12.37 -64.04
N ALA A 13 3.22 11.76 -64.13
CA ALA A 13 3.01 10.33 -63.85
C ALA A 13 3.54 9.48 -65.04
N PRO A 14 3.87 8.18 -64.94
CA PRO A 14 2.81 7.15 -64.75
C PRO A 14 3.21 5.78 -64.13
N LYS A 15 2.16 4.97 -63.96
CA LYS A 15 2.07 3.48 -64.06
C LYS A 15 2.25 2.59 -62.82
N ALA A 16 1.32 1.64 -62.78
CA ALA A 16 1.02 0.65 -61.77
C ALA A 16 1.77 -0.68 -62.01
N SER A 17 2.01 -1.41 -60.91
CA SER A 17 2.06 -2.86 -60.84
C SER A 17 1.83 -3.34 -59.39
N ALA A 18 0.89 -4.25 -59.23
CA ALA A 18 0.61 -5.01 -58.00
C ALA A 18 1.24 -6.44 -58.13
N PRO A 19 1.06 -7.36 -57.17
CA PRO A 19 1.50 -7.34 -55.78
C PRO A 19 2.40 -8.56 -55.47
N LEU A 20 3.11 -8.58 -54.34
CA LEU A 20 3.53 -9.83 -53.71
C LEU A 20 3.35 -9.72 -52.19
N ALA A 21 2.52 -10.62 -51.66
CA ALA A 21 2.15 -10.71 -50.26
C ALA A 21 3.25 -11.37 -49.43
N ILE A 22 3.52 -10.83 -48.25
CA ILE A 22 3.99 -11.58 -47.09
C ILE A 22 3.25 -11.03 -45.87
N GLU A 23 2.41 -11.87 -45.27
CA GLU A 23 1.81 -11.69 -43.95
C GLU A 23 2.88 -11.51 -42.90
N MET A 24 2.68 -10.58 -41.95
CA MET A 24 2.82 -10.89 -40.51
C MET A 24 2.28 -9.72 -39.65
N ALA A 25 1.24 -10.06 -38.90
CA ALA A 25 0.78 -9.58 -37.60
C ALA A 25 1.19 -8.18 -37.08
N LEU A 26 0.15 -7.37 -36.87
CA LEU A 26 0.08 -6.22 -35.95
C LEU A 26 0.30 -6.65 -34.49
N PRO A 27 0.76 -5.74 -33.62
CA PRO A 27 -0.22 -4.98 -32.84
C PRO A 27 0.01 -3.45 -32.84
N ARG A 28 -1.09 -2.76 -33.14
CA ARG A 28 -1.37 -1.35 -32.82
C ARG A 28 -1.39 -1.13 -31.31
N ARG A 29 -0.90 0.04 -30.86
CA ARG A 29 -1.79 1.09 -30.31
C ARG A 29 -1.03 2.42 -30.18
N THR A 30 -1.45 3.35 -31.04
CA THR A 30 -1.12 4.77 -31.03
C THR A 30 -2.01 5.51 -30.03
N ARG A 31 -1.43 6.53 -29.40
CA ARG A 31 -2.06 7.57 -28.56
C ARG A 31 -3.29 8.20 -29.22
N GLN A 32 -4.25 8.66 -28.43
CA GLN A 32 -5.12 9.77 -28.84
C GLN A 32 -5.50 10.69 -27.67
N ARG A 33 -5.28 11.99 -27.92
CA ARG A 33 -5.66 13.16 -27.11
C ARG A 33 -7.14 13.51 -27.26
N MET A 34 -7.61 14.29 -26.28
CA MET A 34 -8.88 15.03 -26.15
C MET A 34 -9.50 15.62 -27.44
N LEU A 35 -10.83 15.71 -27.50
CA LEU A 35 -11.62 16.97 -27.66
C LEU A 35 -13.15 16.72 -27.59
N GLY A 36 -13.88 17.60 -26.88
CA GLY A 36 -15.10 18.28 -27.39
C GLY A 36 -16.51 17.64 -27.29
N SER A 37 -17.39 18.32 -26.53
CA SER A 37 -18.86 18.24 -26.36
C SER A 37 -19.75 17.91 -27.58
N LEU A 38 -20.92 17.26 -27.35
CA LEU A 38 -22.27 17.81 -27.66
C LEU A 38 -23.43 16.96 -27.09
N VAL A 39 -24.56 17.64 -26.82
CA VAL A 39 -25.85 17.22 -26.23
C VAL A 39 -26.82 16.68 -27.30
N ALA A 40 -27.68 15.68 -26.98
CA ALA A 40 -29.16 15.69 -27.17
C ALA A 40 -29.86 14.31 -27.11
N LEU A 41 -30.84 14.24 -26.20
CA LEU A 41 -32.21 13.65 -26.22
C LEU A 41 -32.59 12.36 -26.98
N ALA A 42 -33.13 11.43 -26.17
CA ALA A 42 -34.46 10.78 -26.22
C ALA A 42 -34.95 10.03 -27.47
N SER A 43 -35.36 8.76 -27.29
CA SER A 43 -36.78 8.34 -27.18
C SER A 43 -36.95 6.81 -27.25
N ALA A 44 -37.96 6.33 -26.54
CA ALA A 44 -38.38 4.95 -26.33
C ALA A 44 -38.98 4.25 -27.57
N PHE A 45 -38.99 2.91 -27.56
CA PHE A 45 -40.04 2.11 -28.19
C PHE A 45 -40.34 0.85 -27.37
N VAL A 46 -41.63 0.67 -27.09
CA VAL A 46 -42.31 -0.48 -26.46
C VAL A 46 -42.89 -1.33 -27.60
N LEU A 47 -42.97 -2.66 -27.43
CA LEU A 47 -44.21 -3.49 -27.50
C LEU A 47 -43.95 -4.99 -27.75
N THR A 48 -44.55 -5.81 -26.87
CA THR A 48 -45.31 -7.08 -27.07
C THR A 48 -44.75 -8.17 -28.01
N GLY A 49 -44.79 -9.46 -27.71
CA GLY A 49 -45.63 -10.26 -26.80
C GLY A 49 -46.02 -11.56 -27.52
N CYS A 50 -46.13 -12.70 -26.83
CA CYS A 50 -47.18 -13.72 -27.00
C CYS A 50 -46.94 -14.97 -26.15
N VAL A 51 -48.07 -15.46 -25.64
CA VAL A 51 -48.33 -16.60 -24.76
C VAL A 51 -48.74 -17.82 -25.59
N VAL A 52 -48.44 -19.04 -25.12
CA VAL A 52 -49.32 -20.23 -25.26
C VAL A 52 -49.14 -21.15 -24.03
N GLU A 53 -50.26 -21.44 -23.35
CA GLU A 53 -50.45 -22.36 -22.22
C GLU A 53 -50.70 -23.82 -22.65
N SER A 54 -50.49 -24.79 -21.74
CA SER A 54 -51.54 -25.76 -21.32
C SER A 54 -51.07 -26.68 -20.17
N ASP A 55 -51.66 -26.42 -19.00
CA ASP A 55 -52.26 -27.29 -17.95
C ASP A 55 -51.76 -28.73 -17.65
N HIS A 56 -51.42 -28.98 -16.38
CA HIS A 56 -52.20 -29.86 -15.49
C HIS A 56 -51.83 -29.76 -13.98
N ASP A 57 -52.71 -29.10 -13.23
CA ASP A 57 -53.30 -29.39 -11.89
C ASP A 57 -52.50 -29.81 -10.62
N LEU A 58 -52.46 -28.84 -9.69
CA LEU A 58 -52.86 -28.83 -8.25
C LEU A 58 -52.15 -29.67 -7.16
N GLY A 59 -51.50 -28.92 -6.27
CA GLY A 59 -51.27 -29.20 -4.84
C GLY A 59 -50.97 -27.89 -4.10
N GLU A 60 -51.73 -27.60 -3.04
CA GLU A 60 -52.01 -26.28 -2.45
C GLU A 60 -50.89 -25.55 -1.68
N ASN A 61 -50.93 -24.21 -1.81
CA ASN A 61 -50.64 -23.08 -0.90
C ASN A 61 -49.41 -23.12 0.01
N GLU A 62 -48.48 -22.17 -0.21
CA GLU A 62 -48.27 -21.01 0.70
C GLU A 62 -47.41 -19.92 0.03
N ASP A 63 -47.69 -18.68 0.40
CA ASP A 63 -47.22 -17.42 -0.19
C ASP A 63 -45.70 -17.30 -0.40
N ILE A 64 -45.28 -16.99 -1.62
CA ILE A 64 -43.93 -16.50 -1.92
C ILE A 64 -43.98 -14.97 -1.91
N GLU A 65 -43.78 -14.39 -0.72
CA GLU A 65 -43.26 -13.03 -0.61
C GLU A 65 -41.74 -13.07 -0.85
N SER A 66 -41.28 -12.19 -1.73
CA SER A 66 -39.88 -11.89 -1.97
C SER A 66 -39.22 -11.32 -0.72
N THR A 67 -38.55 -12.15 0.09
CA THR A 67 -37.61 -11.66 1.10
C THR A 67 -36.31 -11.24 0.45
N GLU A 68 -36.10 -9.93 0.39
CA GLU A 68 -34.77 -9.32 0.32
C GLU A 68 -33.90 -9.92 1.43
N GLN A 69 -32.76 -10.52 1.06
CA GLN A 69 -31.70 -10.83 2.01
C GLN A 69 -31.08 -9.51 2.49
N GLY A 70 -31.66 -8.95 3.55
CA GLY A 70 -31.04 -7.93 4.38
C GLY A 70 -29.79 -8.51 5.05
N LEU A 71 -28.64 -8.30 4.43
CA LEU A 71 -27.33 -8.56 5.02
C LEU A 71 -27.19 -7.69 6.28
N SER A 72 -27.26 -8.29 7.48
CA SER A 72 -27.09 -7.57 8.73
C SER A 72 -25.66 -7.03 8.82
N ALA A 73 -25.51 -5.73 8.58
CA ALA A 73 -24.25 -5.02 8.64
C ALA A 73 -23.66 -5.12 10.07
N SER A 74 -22.49 -5.74 10.18
CA SER A 74 -21.61 -5.63 11.33
C SER A 74 -21.38 -4.15 11.65
N THR A 75 -21.90 -3.67 12.78
CA THR A 75 -21.76 -2.27 13.19
C THR A 75 -20.39 -2.08 13.86
N SER A 76 -19.42 -1.55 13.11
CA SER A 76 -18.21 -0.93 13.66
C SER A 76 -18.58 0.17 14.67
N ALA A 77 -17.82 0.34 15.75
CA ALA A 77 -18.03 1.44 16.69
C ALA A 77 -17.60 2.78 16.08
N SER A 78 -18.29 3.87 16.43
CA SER A 78 -17.94 5.24 16.01
C SER A 78 -16.93 5.88 16.96
N ALA A 79 -15.95 6.58 16.39
CA ALA A 79 -14.84 7.19 17.12
C ALA A 79 -14.31 8.43 16.37
N PRO A 80 -13.57 9.32 17.03
CA PRO A 80 -13.00 10.48 16.34
C PRO A 80 -11.88 10.10 15.37
N ILE A 81 -11.82 10.82 14.25
CA ILE A 81 -10.74 10.76 13.27
C ILE A 81 -9.93 12.06 13.41
N LEU A 82 -8.64 11.97 13.76
CA LEU A 82 -7.82 13.15 14.10
C LEU A 82 -6.78 13.42 13.01
N ALA A 83 -6.61 14.67 12.57
CA ALA A 83 -5.49 15.04 11.70
C ALA A 83 -4.15 14.97 12.46
N LYS A 84 -3.10 14.45 11.83
CA LYS A 84 -1.79 14.21 12.46
C LYS A 84 -1.11 15.51 12.90
N HIS A 85 -1.07 16.51 12.03
CA HIS A 85 -0.33 17.76 12.30
C HIS A 85 -0.98 18.59 13.41
N SER A 86 -2.30 18.58 13.54
CA SER A 86 -3.05 19.43 14.48
C SER A 86 -3.65 18.70 15.69
N ASN A 87 -3.75 17.37 15.64
CA ASN A 87 -4.54 16.55 16.59
C ASN A 87 -6.02 16.95 16.70
N MET A 88 -6.54 17.70 15.72
CA MET A 88 -7.94 18.12 15.66
C MET A 88 -8.81 17.09 14.95
N CYS A 89 -10.08 17.04 15.30
CA CYS A 89 -11.04 16.05 14.84
C CYS A 89 -11.65 16.44 13.49
N LEU A 90 -11.92 15.46 12.63
CA LEU A 90 -12.86 15.62 11.53
C LEU A 90 -14.25 15.95 12.11
N ASP A 91 -14.82 17.09 11.72
CA ASP A 91 -16.01 17.67 12.32
C ASP A 91 -17.03 17.99 11.23
N ALA A 92 -18.22 17.39 11.33
CA ALA A 92 -19.39 17.87 10.62
C ALA A 92 -19.82 19.21 11.24
N TRP A 93 -19.36 20.30 10.61
CA TRP A 93 -19.23 21.61 11.26
C TRP A 93 -20.55 22.12 11.82
N ASN A 94 -20.49 22.70 13.02
CA ASN A 94 -21.65 23.14 13.80
C ASN A 94 -22.70 22.04 14.03
N ALA A 95 -22.30 20.77 14.02
CA ALA A 95 -23.21 19.61 14.09
C ALA A 95 -24.33 19.66 13.04
N ASN A 96 -24.07 20.24 11.87
CA ASN A 96 -25.04 20.33 10.78
C ASN A 96 -25.47 18.92 10.34
N THR A 97 -26.76 18.73 10.06
CA THR A 97 -27.33 17.45 9.61
C THR A 97 -27.86 17.50 8.17
N ASN A 98 -27.73 18.63 7.47
CA ASN A 98 -28.17 18.81 6.09
C ASN A 98 -27.21 18.14 5.09
N ASP A 99 -27.74 17.77 3.92
CA ASP A 99 -26.89 17.40 2.80
C ASP A 99 -26.09 18.62 2.33
N GLY A 100 -24.81 18.40 2.06
CA GLY A 100 -23.88 19.49 1.76
C GLY A 100 -23.40 20.26 2.99
N GLY A 101 -23.65 19.75 4.21
CA GLY A 101 -23.05 20.29 5.42
C GLY A 101 -21.52 20.18 5.35
N GLU A 102 -20.82 21.29 5.59
CA GLU A 102 -19.36 21.35 5.51
C GLU A 102 -18.68 20.42 6.52
N VAL A 103 -17.58 19.80 6.10
CA VAL A 103 -16.67 19.06 6.98
C VAL A 103 -15.40 19.89 7.16
N ARG A 104 -15.03 20.14 8.42
CA ARG A 104 -13.88 20.96 8.81
C ARG A 104 -13.04 20.19 9.83
N GLN A 105 -11.80 20.63 10.07
CA GLN A 105 -11.12 20.23 11.30
C GLN A 105 -11.68 21.05 12.47
N GLY A 106 -11.89 20.43 13.62
CA GLY A 106 -12.38 21.09 14.82
C GLY A 106 -11.67 20.61 16.08
N ASN A 107 -11.63 21.47 17.10
CA ASN A 107 -11.17 21.07 18.43
C ASN A 107 -12.00 19.87 18.91
N CYS A 108 -11.34 18.77 19.24
CA CYS A 108 -11.99 17.57 19.72
C CYS A 108 -12.74 17.84 21.03
N ASN A 109 -14.06 17.78 21.00
CA ASN A 109 -14.96 18.15 22.10
C ASN A 109 -15.85 16.98 22.55
N GLY A 110 -15.72 15.81 21.93
CA GLY A 110 -16.49 14.60 22.26
C GLY A 110 -17.92 14.59 21.71
N GLY A 111 -18.33 15.61 20.95
CA GLY A 111 -19.60 15.69 20.27
C GLY A 111 -19.79 14.55 19.26
N THR A 112 -21.03 14.11 19.06
CA THR A 112 -21.35 13.02 18.12
C THR A 112 -21.11 13.41 16.66
N ASN A 113 -21.06 14.70 16.34
CA ASN A 113 -20.66 15.23 15.03
C ASN A 113 -19.16 15.11 14.73
N GLN A 114 -18.36 14.70 15.72
CA GLN A 114 -16.93 14.39 15.59
C GLN A 114 -16.66 12.88 15.75
N LYS A 115 -17.69 12.04 15.79
CA LYS A 115 -17.56 10.60 15.88
C LYS A 115 -17.96 9.98 14.55
N LEU A 116 -17.05 9.22 13.96
CA LEU A 116 -17.21 8.65 12.63
C LEU A 116 -17.05 7.14 12.70
N ARG A 117 -17.81 6.44 11.87
CA ARG A 117 -17.80 4.99 11.74
C ARG A 117 -17.36 4.59 10.34
N LEU A 118 -16.39 3.69 10.25
CA LEU A 118 -15.97 3.10 8.97
C LEU A 118 -16.85 1.89 8.66
N VAL A 119 -17.64 1.97 7.59
CA VAL A 119 -18.55 0.92 7.16
C VAL A 119 -17.99 0.25 5.91
N PRO A 120 -17.57 -1.03 5.96
CA PRO A 120 -17.03 -1.72 4.78
C PRO A 120 -18.07 -1.78 3.65
N VAL A 121 -17.65 -1.52 2.42
CA VAL A 121 -18.52 -1.55 1.22
C VAL A 121 -17.97 -2.45 0.09
N GLY A 122 -16.96 -3.28 0.38
CA GLY A 122 -16.31 -4.19 -0.58
C GLY A 122 -15.04 -3.61 -1.22
N ASP A 123 -14.25 -4.45 -1.90
CA ASP A 123 -13.01 -4.08 -2.62
C ASP A 123 -11.98 -3.27 -1.80
N SER A 124 -11.94 -3.48 -0.47
CA SER A 124 -11.11 -2.72 0.48
C SER A 124 -11.48 -1.24 0.66
N TYR A 125 -12.72 -0.85 0.35
CA TYR A 125 -13.25 0.51 0.56
C TYR A 125 -14.26 0.58 1.71
N TYR A 126 -14.41 1.79 2.25
CA TYR A 126 -15.29 2.12 3.36
C TYR A 126 -16.13 3.36 3.06
N ASN A 127 -17.38 3.37 3.52
CA ASN A 127 -18.08 4.62 3.77
C ASN A 127 -17.65 5.16 5.14
N VAL A 128 -17.33 6.46 5.24
CA VAL A 128 -17.01 7.12 6.51
C VAL A 128 -18.26 7.84 6.99
N VAL A 129 -18.92 7.34 8.04
CA VAL A 129 -20.28 7.76 8.42
C VAL A 129 -20.25 8.55 9.72
N PHE A 130 -20.77 9.78 9.73
CA PHE A 130 -20.92 10.58 10.94
C PHE A 130 -22.01 10.02 11.86
N GLU A 131 -21.72 9.87 13.15
CA GLU A 131 -22.64 9.27 14.13
C GLU A 131 -23.89 10.12 14.34
N HIS A 132 -23.76 11.45 14.39
CA HIS A 132 -24.90 12.34 14.69
C HIS A 132 -25.96 12.39 13.58
N SER A 133 -25.55 12.33 12.32
CA SER A 133 -26.45 12.48 11.16
C SER A 133 -26.68 11.18 10.40
N GLY A 134 -25.85 10.15 10.60
CA GLY A 134 -25.87 8.93 9.80
C GLY A 134 -25.42 9.13 8.34
N LYS A 135 -24.89 10.31 8.01
CA LYS A 135 -24.47 10.69 6.65
C LYS A 135 -23.02 10.33 6.37
N CYS A 136 -22.72 10.13 5.09
CA CYS A 136 -21.40 9.75 4.62
C CYS A 136 -20.54 10.99 4.37
N LEU A 137 -19.24 10.88 4.60
CA LEU A 137 -18.22 11.75 4.04
C LEU A 137 -18.34 11.68 2.51
N ASP A 138 -18.36 12.83 1.85
CA ASP A 138 -18.73 12.95 0.45
C ASP A 138 -17.87 14.00 -0.25
N VAL A 139 -17.30 13.62 -1.39
CA VAL A 139 -16.73 14.60 -2.33
C VAL A 139 -17.86 15.08 -3.24
N PRO A 140 -18.26 16.36 -3.19
CA PRO A 140 -19.44 16.87 -3.89
C PRO A 140 -19.41 16.55 -5.38
N HIS A 141 -20.53 16.04 -5.90
CA HIS A 141 -20.74 15.73 -7.32
C HIS A 141 -19.69 14.82 -7.96
N GLY A 142 -18.85 14.12 -7.18
CA GLY A 142 -17.74 13.34 -7.70
C GLY A 142 -16.69 14.16 -8.44
N TYR A 143 -16.52 15.44 -8.10
CA TYR A 143 -15.45 16.25 -8.68
C TYR A 143 -14.08 15.62 -8.43
N THR A 144 -13.13 15.85 -9.33
CA THR A 144 -11.77 15.28 -9.27
C THR A 144 -10.68 16.35 -9.11
N SER A 145 -11.04 17.63 -9.00
CA SER A 145 -10.12 18.76 -8.82
C SER A 145 -9.54 18.83 -7.40
N ASP A 146 -8.27 19.21 -7.30
CA ASP A 146 -7.66 19.57 -6.01
C ASP A 146 -8.35 20.78 -5.39
N GLY A 147 -8.46 20.79 -4.06
CA GLY A 147 -9.13 21.87 -3.33
C GLY A 147 -10.66 21.79 -3.39
N THR A 148 -11.24 20.68 -3.85
CA THR A 148 -12.70 20.47 -3.71
C THR A 148 -13.02 20.23 -2.23
N GLY A 149 -13.86 21.07 -1.64
CA GLY A 149 -14.28 20.94 -0.24
C GLY A 149 -15.08 19.67 -0.01
N ILE A 150 -14.74 18.93 1.04
CA ILE A 150 -15.46 17.72 1.44
C ILE A 150 -16.66 18.11 2.31
N GLN A 151 -17.77 17.42 2.07
CA GLN A 151 -19.05 17.64 2.76
C GLN A 151 -19.54 16.34 3.39
N GLN A 152 -20.62 16.43 4.17
CA GLN A 152 -21.45 15.27 4.46
C GLN A 152 -22.64 15.23 3.50
N HIS A 153 -23.07 14.02 3.13
CA HIS A 153 -24.25 13.82 2.31
C HIS A 153 -24.93 12.49 2.66
N ALA A 154 -26.23 12.38 2.43
CA ALA A 154 -26.95 11.11 2.47
C ALA A 154 -26.16 10.03 1.73
N CYS A 155 -25.94 8.89 2.40
CA CYS A 155 -25.21 7.75 1.84
C CYS A 155 -25.98 7.19 0.65
N ASN A 156 -25.45 7.35 -0.56
CA ASN A 156 -26.13 7.03 -1.82
C ASN A 156 -25.42 5.94 -2.64
N GLY A 157 -24.31 5.41 -2.13
CA GLY A 157 -23.54 4.34 -2.77
C GLY A 157 -22.62 4.79 -3.91
N GLY A 158 -22.54 6.11 -4.17
CA GLY A 158 -21.65 6.70 -5.17
C GLY A 158 -20.17 6.46 -4.84
N GLU A 159 -19.34 6.35 -5.88
CA GLU A 159 -17.89 6.11 -5.72
C GLU A 159 -17.18 7.27 -4.99
N ASN A 160 -17.76 8.47 -5.04
CA ASN A 160 -17.30 9.68 -4.34
C ASN A 160 -17.59 9.69 -2.82
N GLN A 161 -18.22 8.64 -2.30
CA GLN A 161 -18.44 8.40 -0.86
C GLN A 161 -17.64 7.21 -0.33
N LYS A 162 -16.86 6.55 -1.20
CA LYS A 162 -16.08 5.35 -0.87
C LYS A 162 -14.62 5.74 -0.71
N PHE A 163 -14.07 5.45 0.46
CA PHE A 163 -12.68 5.79 0.79
C PHE A 163 -11.88 4.53 1.07
N LYS A 164 -10.73 4.41 0.43
CA LYS A 164 -9.73 3.42 0.80
C LYS A 164 -8.99 3.97 2.02
N VAL A 165 -8.96 3.18 3.09
CA VAL A 165 -8.09 3.45 4.23
C VAL A 165 -6.73 2.88 3.88
N VAL A 166 -5.76 3.75 3.65
CA VAL A 166 -4.37 3.36 3.38
C VAL A 166 -3.57 3.64 4.64
N ASP A 167 -3.05 2.59 5.25
CA ASP A 167 -2.15 2.70 6.40
C ASP A 167 -0.83 3.33 5.94
N ASN A 168 -0.36 4.36 6.65
CA ASN A 168 0.93 4.99 6.40
C ASN A 168 2.05 4.40 7.26
N TYR A 169 1.74 3.37 8.06
CA TYR A 169 2.65 2.61 8.90
C TYR A 169 3.30 3.43 10.03
N ASP A 170 2.79 4.65 10.29
CA ASP A 170 3.18 5.55 11.39
C ASP A 170 2.04 5.72 12.44
N GLY A 171 1.02 4.86 12.39
CA GLY A 171 -0.19 4.95 13.21
C GLY A 171 -1.25 5.93 12.69
N TYR A 172 -1.01 6.54 11.52
CA TYR A 172 -1.94 7.39 10.80
C TYR A 172 -2.24 6.81 9.41
N HIS A 173 -3.31 7.28 8.80
CA HIS A 173 -3.87 6.70 7.58
C HIS A 173 -4.23 7.81 6.58
N TRP A 174 -4.10 7.54 5.30
CA TRP A 174 -4.81 8.30 4.28
C TRP A 174 -6.22 7.77 4.10
N LEU A 175 -7.17 8.68 3.89
CA LEU A 175 -8.49 8.38 3.38
C LEU A 175 -8.50 8.77 1.89
N VAL A 176 -8.45 7.78 1.00
CA VAL A 176 -8.32 8.00 -0.44
C VAL A 176 -9.66 7.78 -1.13
N ALA A 177 -10.22 8.83 -1.73
CA ALA A 177 -11.49 8.77 -2.42
C ALA A 177 -11.40 7.86 -3.67
N LYS A 178 -12.32 6.91 -3.79
CA LYS A 178 -12.28 5.86 -4.83
C LYS A 178 -12.38 6.42 -6.25
N HIS A 179 -13.21 7.42 -6.47
CA HIS A 179 -13.46 7.98 -7.80
C HIS A 179 -12.31 8.83 -8.36
N SER A 180 -11.54 9.49 -7.49
CA SER A 180 -10.47 10.41 -7.90
C SER A 180 -9.06 9.91 -7.57
N GLY A 181 -8.92 8.94 -6.66
CA GLY A 181 -7.61 8.52 -6.14
C GLY A 181 -6.94 9.56 -5.25
N LYS A 182 -7.68 10.59 -4.79
CA LYS A 182 -7.15 11.72 -4.01
C LYS A 182 -7.39 11.57 -2.51
N CYS A 183 -6.52 12.19 -1.72
CA CYS A 183 -6.52 12.09 -0.27
C CYS A 183 -7.41 13.17 0.35
N VAL A 184 -8.07 12.84 1.46
CA VAL A 184 -8.60 13.83 2.40
C VAL A 184 -7.43 14.69 2.92
N ASP A 185 -7.61 16.01 2.98
CA ASP A 185 -6.54 16.98 3.23
C ASP A 185 -7.07 18.16 4.09
N VAL A 186 -6.36 18.50 5.16
CA VAL A 186 -6.59 19.75 5.89
C VAL A 186 -5.93 20.91 5.14
N GLY A 187 -6.76 21.82 4.62
CA GLY A 187 -6.32 22.83 3.67
C GLY A 187 -5.13 23.67 4.14
N GLY A 188 -4.10 23.71 3.30
CA GLY A 188 -2.88 24.50 3.54
C GLY A 188 -2.07 24.06 4.77
N GLY A 189 -2.35 22.88 5.33
CA GLY A 189 -1.73 22.43 6.58
C GLY A 189 -2.07 23.31 7.79
N SER A 190 -3.20 24.04 7.74
CA SER A 190 -3.59 24.97 8.80
C SER A 190 -3.73 24.26 10.14
N MET A 191 -3.30 24.93 11.21
CA MET A 191 -3.48 24.51 12.60
C MET A 191 -4.74 25.12 13.24
N ASP A 192 -5.52 25.88 12.46
CA ASP A 192 -6.66 26.65 12.98
C ASP A 192 -7.90 25.78 13.11
N ASN A 193 -8.61 25.96 14.22
CA ASN A 193 -9.94 25.39 14.42
C ASN A 193 -10.91 25.94 13.36
N GLY A 194 -11.57 25.05 12.64
CA GLY A 194 -12.47 25.39 11.54
C GLY A 194 -11.80 25.49 10.16
N ALA A 195 -10.56 25.05 10.00
CA ALA A 195 -9.96 24.92 8.67
C ALA A 195 -10.72 23.89 7.82
N GLY A 196 -10.85 24.17 6.52
CA GLY A 196 -11.57 23.32 5.59
C GLY A 196 -10.89 21.97 5.36
N ILE A 197 -11.70 20.92 5.20
CA ILE A 197 -11.26 19.62 4.70
C ILE A 197 -11.53 19.57 3.19
N TYR A 198 -10.52 19.19 2.42
CA TYR A 198 -10.57 19.12 0.97
C TYR A 198 -10.15 17.74 0.48
N GLN A 199 -10.46 17.41 -0.77
CA GLN A 199 -9.66 16.41 -1.47
C GLN A 199 -8.45 17.10 -2.12
N TYR A 200 -7.30 16.44 -2.10
CA TYR A 200 -6.09 16.91 -2.75
C TYR A 200 -5.23 15.73 -3.23
N SER A 201 -4.39 15.97 -4.23
CA SER A 201 -3.35 15.03 -4.66
C SER A 201 -2.56 14.54 -3.44
N CYS A 202 -2.40 13.21 -3.30
CA CYS A 202 -1.70 12.65 -2.16
C CYS A 202 -0.21 13.05 -2.20
N HIS A 203 0.27 13.74 -1.17
CA HIS A 203 1.62 14.33 -1.13
C HIS A 203 2.39 14.02 0.17
N ASN A 204 1.89 13.09 0.97
CA ASN A 204 2.51 12.62 2.22
C ASN A 204 2.72 13.70 3.29
N GLY A 205 2.17 14.90 3.13
CA GLY A 205 2.11 15.90 4.18
C GLY A 205 1.29 15.42 5.38
N ASP A 206 1.70 15.80 6.59
CA ASP A 206 1.01 15.39 7.83
C ASP A 206 -0.44 15.90 7.89
N ASN A 207 -0.78 16.93 7.12
CA ASN A 207 -2.15 17.45 6.97
C ASN A 207 -3.07 16.53 6.14
N GLN A 208 -2.55 15.47 5.52
CA GLN A 208 -3.35 14.41 4.88
C GLN A 208 -3.44 13.13 5.71
N LYS A 209 -2.71 13.06 6.83
CA LYS A 209 -2.60 11.86 7.65
C LYS A 209 -3.59 11.93 8.79
N PHE A 210 -4.42 10.91 8.94
CA PHE A 210 -5.45 10.87 9.96
C PHE A 210 -5.30 9.67 10.90
N LYS A 211 -5.37 9.92 12.20
CA LYS A 211 -5.48 8.90 13.22
C LYS A 211 -6.93 8.46 13.27
N LEU A 212 -7.19 7.27 12.73
CA LEU A 212 -8.46 6.59 12.90
C LEU A 212 -8.44 5.99 14.30
N GLN A 213 -9.09 6.62 15.28
CA GLN A 213 -9.12 6.01 16.61
C GLN A 213 -9.99 4.76 16.57
N GLY A 214 -9.37 3.60 16.76
CA GLY A 214 -10.06 2.40 17.24
C GLY A 214 -9.56 1.10 16.65
N ARG A 215 -8.62 0.44 17.37
CA ARG A 215 -8.83 -0.85 18.07
C ARG A 215 -7.83 -0.92 19.24
N ARG A 216 -8.31 -0.91 20.49
CA ARG A 216 -7.45 -1.21 21.66
C ARG A 216 -7.62 -2.68 22.00
N PHE A 217 -6.53 -3.43 21.94
CA PHE A 217 -6.53 -4.83 22.30
C PHE A 217 -6.03 -5.00 23.73
N TYR A 218 -6.66 -5.93 24.44
CA TYR A 218 -6.33 -6.25 25.82
C TYR A 218 -5.97 -7.73 25.90
N ASN A 219 -4.95 -8.04 26.68
CA ASN A 219 -4.83 -9.37 27.26
C ASN A 219 -5.65 -9.38 28.55
N ILE A 220 -6.73 -10.15 28.56
CA ILE A 220 -7.56 -10.34 29.76
C ILE A 220 -6.92 -11.47 30.57
N LYS A 221 -6.49 -11.20 31.80
CA LYS A 221 -5.77 -12.20 32.61
C LYS A 221 -6.45 -12.45 33.94
N PRO A 222 -6.80 -13.70 34.29
CA PRO A 222 -7.24 -14.01 35.65
C PRO A 222 -6.13 -13.71 36.66
N VAL A 223 -6.46 -13.02 37.75
CA VAL A 223 -5.49 -12.62 38.78
C VAL A 223 -4.87 -13.84 39.47
N ASN A 224 -5.64 -14.92 39.68
CA ASN A 224 -5.16 -16.11 40.39
C ASN A 224 -4.07 -16.89 39.65
N SER A 225 -4.00 -16.80 38.32
CA SER A 225 -3.05 -17.57 37.51
C SER A 225 -2.08 -16.69 36.71
N GLY A 226 -2.46 -15.46 36.39
CA GLY A 226 -1.72 -14.58 35.48
C GLY A 226 -1.68 -15.06 34.03
N LEU A 227 -2.39 -16.15 33.71
CA LEU A 227 -2.55 -16.70 32.36
C LEU A 227 -3.47 -15.79 31.53
N CYS A 228 -3.56 -16.00 30.22
CA CYS A 228 -4.34 -15.16 29.32
C CYS A 228 -5.67 -15.84 28.98
N PHE A 229 -6.75 -15.08 28.85
CA PHE A 229 -7.94 -15.52 28.12
C PHE A 229 -7.51 -16.02 26.73
N ASP A 230 -8.04 -17.16 26.34
CA ASP A 230 -7.64 -17.87 25.14
C ASP A 230 -8.87 -18.54 24.53
N VAL A 231 -9.13 -18.28 23.24
CA VAL A 231 -10.07 -19.08 22.46
C VAL A 231 -9.41 -20.40 22.11
N ASN A 232 -9.94 -21.50 22.65
CA ASN A 232 -9.34 -22.82 22.52
C ASN A 232 -9.04 -23.19 21.04
N GLY A 233 -7.79 -23.61 20.82
CA GLY A 233 -7.28 -24.01 19.50
C GLY A 233 -7.22 -22.88 18.48
N ALA A 234 -7.26 -21.61 18.91
CA ALA A 234 -7.39 -20.43 18.05
C ALA A 234 -8.55 -20.56 17.04
N SER A 235 -9.61 -21.27 17.45
CA SER A 235 -10.74 -21.59 16.59
C SER A 235 -11.44 -20.32 16.10
N LEU A 236 -11.90 -20.33 14.85
CA LEU A 236 -12.79 -19.29 14.30
C LEU A 236 -14.28 -19.69 14.44
N ALA A 237 -14.58 -20.90 14.90
CA ALA A 237 -15.94 -21.43 14.97
C ALA A 237 -16.69 -20.93 16.21
N SER A 238 -17.99 -20.68 16.05
CA SER A 238 -18.89 -20.41 17.19
C SER A 238 -19.00 -21.65 18.07
N GLY A 239 -19.12 -21.45 19.38
CA GLY A 239 -19.12 -22.52 20.37
C GLY A 239 -17.72 -22.96 20.84
N ALA A 240 -16.63 -22.40 20.29
CA ALA A 240 -15.30 -22.63 20.84
C ALA A 240 -15.22 -22.07 22.27
N THR A 241 -14.61 -22.84 23.17
CA THR A 241 -14.53 -22.52 24.60
C THR A 241 -13.55 -21.37 24.83
N ILE A 242 -13.94 -20.43 25.69
CA ILE A 242 -12.99 -19.48 26.27
C ILE A 242 -12.36 -20.15 27.48
N MET A 243 -11.04 -20.24 27.49
CA MET A 243 -10.25 -20.85 28.57
C MET A 243 -9.12 -19.92 28.99
N GLN A 244 -8.41 -20.23 30.07
CA GLN A 244 -7.11 -19.62 30.32
C GLN A 244 -6.00 -20.41 29.62
N GLY A 245 -5.02 -19.71 29.06
CA GLY A 245 -3.90 -20.26 28.33
C GLY A 245 -2.58 -19.58 28.70
N ASN A 246 -1.45 -20.26 28.53
CA ASN A 246 -0.14 -19.61 28.58
C ASN A 246 -0.15 -18.39 27.64
N CYS A 247 0.22 -17.22 28.15
CA CYS A 247 0.27 -16.01 27.35
C CYS A 247 1.34 -16.14 26.26
N HIS A 248 0.91 -16.24 25.01
CA HIS A 248 1.76 -16.38 23.82
C HIS A 248 1.56 -15.22 22.83
N GLY A 249 0.59 -14.34 23.09
CA GLY A 249 0.36 -13.13 22.30
C GLY A 249 -0.31 -13.39 20.96
N GLY A 250 -0.75 -14.61 20.67
CA GLY A 250 -1.56 -14.91 19.49
C GLY A 250 -2.89 -14.15 19.50
N ASP A 251 -3.46 -13.89 18.33
CA ASP A 251 -4.68 -13.09 18.20
C ASP A 251 -5.90 -13.74 18.88
N ASN A 252 -5.86 -15.05 19.15
CA ASN A 252 -6.87 -15.76 19.94
C ASN A 252 -6.80 -15.44 21.45
N GLN A 253 -5.80 -14.67 21.90
CA GLN A 253 -5.65 -14.14 23.26
C GLN A 253 -5.84 -12.62 23.37
N ARG A 254 -6.04 -11.95 22.23
CA ARG A 254 -6.21 -10.50 22.18
C ARG A 254 -7.70 -10.20 22.05
N PHE A 255 -8.22 -9.42 22.97
CA PHE A 255 -9.64 -9.09 23.02
C PHE A 255 -9.85 -7.58 22.95
N GLU A 256 -10.82 -7.17 22.16
CA GLU A 256 -11.26 -5.79 22.06
C GLU A 256 -12.52 -5.62 22.91
N LEU A 257 -12.56 -4.57 23.74
CA LEU A 257 -13.71 -4.22 24.55
C LEU A 257 -14.48 -3.10 23.86
N TYR A 258 -15.60 -3.43 23.22
CA TYR A 258 -16.49 -2.45 22.62
C TYR A 258 -17.46 -1.93 23.66
N ALA A 259 -17.30 -0.67 24.05
CA ALA A 259 -18.26 0.00 24.93
C ALA A 259 -19.66 0.01 24.29
N LYS A 260 -20.66 -0.30 25.10
CA LYS A 260 -22.10 -0.19 24.81
C LYS A 260 -22.71 0.82 25.78
N SER A 261 -23.98 1.15 25.58
CA SER A 261 -24.70 2.05 26.47
C SER A 261 -24.71 1.52 27.91
N ASN A 262 -24.81 2.45 28.88
CA ASN A 262 -24.95 2.14 30.32
C ASN A 262 -23.77 1.40 30.96
N GLY A 263 -22.55 1.54 30.43
CA GLY A 263 -21.33 1.02 31.05
C GLY A 263 -21.08 -0.48 30.85
N TYR A 264 -21.79 -1.09 29.90
CA TYR A 264 -21.54 -2.47 29.46
C TYR A 264 -20.56 -2.52 28.30
N TYR A 265 -19.91 -3.66 28.12
CA TYR A 265 -18.97 -3.93 27.05
C TYR A 265 -19.35 -5.23 26.35
N THR A 266 -19.14 -5.24 25.04
CA THR A 266 -19.00 -6.49 24.28
C THR A 266 -17.52 -6.81 24.17
N ILE A 267 -17.13 -8.02 24.56
CA ILE A 267 -15.74 -8.47 24.50
C ILE A 267 -15.58 -9.32 23.24
N VAL A 268 -14.73 -8.88 22.31
CA VAL A 268 -14.59 -9.48 20.98
C VAL A 268 -13.18 -10.01 20.81
N ASN A 269 -13.05 -11.27 20.38
CA ASN A 269 -11.73 -11.82 20.09
C ASN A 269 -11.17 -11.26 18.77
N LYS A 270 -9.89 -10.90 18.75
CA LYS A 270 -9.22 -10.34 17.57
C LYS A 270 -9.12 -11.35 16.42
N ASN A 271 -8.80 -12.61 16.71
CA ASN A 271 -8.59 -13.64 15.69
C ASN A 271 -9.90 -14.01 14.96
N SER A 272 -10.99 -14.19 15.70
CA SER A 272 -12.27 -14.64 15.13
C SER A 272 -13.26 -13.52 14.82
N GLY A 273 -13.11 -12.35 15.44
CA GLY A 273 -14.13 -11.29 15.40
C GLY A 273 -15.40 -11.63 16.19
N LYS A 274 -15.40 -12.71 16.98
CA LYS A 274 -16.57 -13.22 17.71
C LYS A 274 -16.61 -12.77 19.16
N CYS A 275 -17.82 -12.74 19.71
CA CYS A 275 -18.11 -12.23 21.03
C CYS A 275 -17.96 -13.31 22.10
N VAL A 276 -17.43 -12.93 23.27
CA VAL A 276 -17.56 -13.73 24.49
C VAL A 276 -19.05 -13.84 24.82
N ASP A 277 -19.51 -15.05 25.08
CA ASP A 277 -20.92 -15.42 25.19
C ASP A 277 -21.10 -16.41 26.34
N VAL A 278 -22.00 -16.11 27.28
CA VAL A 278 -22.48 -17.10 28.24
C VAL A 278 -23.50 -18.00 27.53
N TYR A 279 -23.10 -19.27 27.36
CA TYR A 279 -23.80 -20.21 26.50
C TYR A 279 -25.29 -20.35 26.87
N TYR A 280 -26.15 -20.20 25.85
CA TYR A 280 -27.62 -20.20 25.97
C TYR A 280 -28.21 -19.19 26.96
N ALA A 281 -27.49 -18.09 27.26
CA ALA A 281 -27.93 -17.12 28.27
C ALA A 281 -28.29 -17.79 29.61
N SER A 282 -27.62 -18.90 29.94
CA SER A 282 -27.87 -19.63 31.18
C SER A 282 -27.66 -18.72 32.39
N THR A 283 -28.41 -18.94 33.46
CA THR A 283 -28.22 -18.26 34.75
C THR A 283 -27.61 -19.19 35.80
N ALA A 284 -27.26 -20.43 35.45
CA ALA A 284 -26.66 -21.41 36.36
C ALA A 284 -25.17 -21.12 36.62
N ASP A 285 -24.70 -21.45 37.83
CA ASP A 285 -23.26 -21.48 38.12
C ASP A 285 -22.58 -22.59 37.33
N GLY A 286 -21.38 -22.31 36.81
CA GLY A 286 -20.65 -23.23 35.96
C GLY A 286 -21.21 -23.36 34.54
N ALA A 287 -22.03 -22.41 34.08
CA ALA A 287 -22.38 -22.35 32.67
C ALA A 287 -21.16 -21.94 31.83
N ASP A 288 -21.03 -22.56 30.66
CA ASP A 288 -19.88 -22.36 29.79
C ASP A 288 -19.83 -20.94 29.22
N VAL A 289 -18.62 -20.41 29.09
CA VAL A 289 -18.34 -19.18 28.35
C VAL A 289 -17.61 -19.56 27.06
N LYS A 290 -18.20 -19.18 25.94
CA LYS A 290 -17.74 -19.56 24.59
C LYS A 290 -17.64 -18.32 23.73
N GLN A 291 -16.99 -18.43 22.58
CA GLN A 291 -17.19 -17.42 21.54
C GLN A 291 -18.43 -17.74 20.71
N SER A 292 -19.18 -16.73 20.31
CA SER A 292 -20.32 -16.86 19.42
C SER A 292 -20.44 -15.66 18.50
N GLU A 293 -21.27 -15.76 17.46
CA GLU A 293 -21.58 -14.62 16.60
C GLU A 293 -22.10 -13.46 17.45
N CYS A 294 -21.58 -12.27 17.20
CA CYS A 294 -21.96 -11.07 17.91
C CYS A 294 -23.39 -10.67 17.53
N ASN A 295 -24.34 -10.86 18.44
CA ASN A 295 -25.77 -10.59 18.21
C ASN A 295 -26.35 -9.52 19.14
N GLY A 296 -25.56 -9.02 20.09
CA GLY A 296 -25.97 -7.96 21.01
C GLY A 296 -26.90 -8.42 22.14
N GLY A 297 -27.11 -9.72 22.31
CA GLY A 297 -27.88 -10.29 23.42
C GLY A 297 -27.24 -9.98 24.77
N ASP A 298 -28.07 -9.91 25.83
CA ASP A 298 -27.60 -9.56 27.17
C ASP A 298 -26.57 -10.55 27.75
N ASN A 299 -26.53 -11.80 27.25
CA ASN A 299 -25.53 -12.80 27.59
C ASN A 299 -24.15 -12.60 26.92
N GLN A 300 -24.02 -11.59 26.06
CA GLN A 300 -22.77 -11.13 25.43
C GLN A 300 -22.34 -9.74 25.94
N LEU A 301 -23.05 -9.19 26.93
CA LEU A 301 -22.78 -7.88 27.51
C LEU A 301 -22.21 -8.06 28.91
N PHE A 302 -21.04 -7.48 29.15
CA PHE A 302 -20.31 -7.59 30.41
C PHE A 302 -20.03 -6.22 31.00
N GLN A 303 -20.30 -6.05 32.28
CA GLN A 303 -19.84 -4.89 33.04
C GLN A 303 -18.43 -5.17 33.59
N ALA A 304 -17.48 -4.27 33.34
CA ALA A 304 -16.17 -4.29 34.00
C ALA A 304 -16.26 -3.52 35.32
N VAL A 305 -16.47 -4.22 36.43
CA VAL A 305 -16.55 -3.62 37.76
C VAL A 305 -15.14 -3.45 38.31
N ASP A 306 -14.68 -2.21 38.45
CA ASP A 306 -13.36 -1.87 39.00
C ASP A 306 -13.27 -2.20 40.49
N LEU A 307 -12.26 -2.99 40.86
CA LEU A 307 -11.95 -3.42 42.22
C LEU A 307 -10.76 -2.64 42.80
N GLY A 308 -10.19 -1.69 42.05
CA GLY A 308 -8.94 -1.01 42.35
C GLY A 308 -7.71 -1.78 41.87
N SER A 309 -6.56 -1.11 41.86
CA SER A 309 -5.28 -1.69 41.44
C SER A 309 -5.30 -2.35 40.05
N LYS A 310 -6.10 -1.80 39.11
CA LYS A 310 -6.31 -2.32 37.74
C LYS A 310 -6.90 -3.74 37.67
N LYS A 311 -7.66 -4.15 38.69
CA LYS A 311 -8.38 -5.44 38.73
C LYS A 311 -9.87 -5.22 38.52
N TYR A 312 -10.52 -6.11 37.80
CA TYR A 312 -11.93 -6.01 37.43
C TYR A 312 -12.66 -7.33 37.62
N ASN A 313 -13.91 -7.29 38.08
CA ASN A 313 -14.85 -8.37 37.77
C ASN A 313 -15.48 -8.11 36.40
N LEU A 314 -15.62 -9.16 35.58
CA LEU A 314 -16.38 -9.10 34.33
C LEU A 314 -17.75 -9.75 34.57
N VAL A 315 -18.80 -8.93 34.70
CA VAL A 315 -20.13 -9.36 35.15
C VAL A 315 -21.10 -9.43 33.99
N ALA A 316 -21.65 -10.61 33.69
CA ALA A 316 -22.61 -10.79 32.60
C ALA A 316 -23.93 -10.08 32.92
N LYS A 317 -24.44 -9.29 31.96
CA LYS A 317 -25.62 -8.43 32.15
C LYS A 317 -26.89 -9.23 32.45
N HIS A 318 -27.11 -10.36 31.76
CA HIS A 318 -28.34 -11.13 31.87
C HIS A 318 -28.48 -11.87 33.22
N SER A 319 -27.37 -12.29 33.83
CA SER A 319 -27.36 -13.12 35.05
C SER A 319 -26.85 -12.40 36.29
N GLY A 320 -26.13 -11.28 36.13
CA GLY A 320 -25.43 -10.59 37.22
C GLY A 320 -24.26 -11.40 37.80
N LYS A 321 -23.81 -12.45 37.10
CA LYS A 321 -22.74 -13.36 37.55
C LYS A 321 -21.40 -12.99 36.93
N CYS A 322 -20.32 -13.33 37.63
CA CYS A 322 -18.96 -13.03 37.23
C CYS A 322 -18.41 -14.11 36.29
N LEU A 323 -17.56 -13.71 35.34
CA LEU A 323 -16.64 -14.64 34.70
C LEU A 323 -15.70 -15.23 35.76
N ASP A 324 -15.41 -16.53 35.64
CA ASP A 324 -14.78 -17.36 36.67
C ASP A 324 -13.88 -18.39 36.00
N VAL A 325 -12.60 -18.45 36.39
CA VAL A 325 -11.75 -19.59 36.05
C VAL A 325 -12.21 -20.79 36.85
N TRP A 326 -12.76 -21.79 36.16
CA TRP A 326 -13.51 -22.88 36.79
C TRP A 326 -12.71 -23.57 37.90
N LEU A 327 -13.35 -23.71 39.07
CA LEU A 327 -12.79 -24.29 40.29
C LEU A 327 -11.50 -23.61 40.77
N ALA A 328 -11.33 -22.32 40.45
CA ALA A 328 -10.14 -21.52 40.74
C ALA A 328 -8.82 -22.16 40.25
N SER A 329 -8.90 -22.99 39.20
CA SER A 329 -7.74 -23.69 38.65
C SER A 329 -6.66 -22.69 38.18
N THR A 330 -5.39 -23.03 38.40
CA THR A 330 -4.24 -22.32 37.82
C THR A 330 -3.63 -23.08 36.64
N ALA A 331 -4.22 -24.22 36.26
CA ALA A 331 -3.74 -25.03 35.15
C ALA A 331 -4.04 -24.38 33.79
N ASN A 332 -3.11 -24.56 32.85
CA ASN A 332 -3.32 -24.24 31.44
C ASN A 332 -4.58 -24.97 30.90
N ALA A 333 -5.30 -24.32 30.00
CA ALA A 333 -6.56 -24.80 29.39
C ALA A 333 -7.75 -24.99 30.37
N ALA A 334 -7.68 -24.46 31.60
CA ALA A 334 -8.86 -24.44 32.46
C ALA A 334 -9.95 -23.52 31.87
N PRO A 335 -11.22 -23.98 31.79
CA PRO A 335 -12.27 -23.22 31.12
C PRO A 335 -12.68 -22.00 31.93
N ILE A 336 -13.07 -20.95 31.22
CA ILE A 336 -13.77 -19.81 31.79
C ILE A 336 -15.25 -20.13 31.77
N LYS A 337 -15.90 -19.90 32.90
CA LYS A 337 -17.33 -20.11 33.11
C LYS A 337 -17.94 -18.88 33.76
N GLN A 338 -19.26 -18.83 33.90
CA GLN A 338 -19.87 -17.88 34.83
C GLN A 338 -20.10 -18.54 36.20
N SER A 339 -20.06 -17.74 37.26
CA SER A 339 -20.42 -18.17 38.62
C SER A 339 -20.86 -16.98 39.46
N ALA A 340 -21.59 -17.23 40.54
CA ALA A 340 -21.91 -16.22 41.54
C ALA A 340 -20.64 -15.47 41.98
N CYS A 341 -20.68 -14.14 41.94
CA CYS A 341 -19.55 -13.31 42.34
C CYS A 341 -19.25 -13.51 43.83
N ASN A 342 -18.07 -14.01 44.16
CA ASN A 342 -17.65 -14.38 45.51
C ASN A 342 -16.38 -13.64 45.98
N GLY A 343 -15.79 -12.80 45.12
CA GLY A 343 -14.61 -12.00 45.43
C GLY A 343 -13.28 -12.77 45.35
N GLY A 344 -13.29 -14.04 44.99
CA GLY A 344 -12.07 -14.85 44.78
C GLY A 344 -11.22 -14.33 43.61
N GLU A 345 -9.89 -14.50 43.70
CA GLU A 345 -8.96 -14.02 42.67
C GLU A 345 -9.17 -14.66 41.29
N ASN A 346 -9.82 -15.83 41.23
CA ASN A 346 -10.20 -16.51 39.99
C ASN A 346 -11.39 -15.85 39.24
N GLN A 347 -12.02 -14.85 39.86
CA GLN A 347 -13.08 -14.04 39.25
C GLN A 347 -12.64 -12.59 38.99
N GLN A 348 -11.40 -12.26 39.36
CA GLN A 348 -10.79 -10.96 39.15
C GLN A 348 -9.87 -11.05 37.94
N PHE A 349 -9.92 -10.05 37.07
CA PHE A 349 -9.14 -9.99 35.85
C PHE A 349 -8.37 -8.69 35.76
N THR A 350 -7.14 -8.73 35.28
CA THR A 350 -6.49 -7.53 34.76
C THR A 350 -6.81 -7.40 33.28
N LEU A 351 -7.05 -6.15 32.85
CA LEU A 351 -7.20 -5.79 31.45
C LEU A 351 -5.91 -5.10 31.04
N ASP A 352 -4.93 -5.90 30.65
CA ASP A 352 -3.62 -5.39 30.27
C ASP A 352 -3.76 -4.80 28.86
N GLU A 353 -3.90 -3.47 28.79
CA GLU A 353 -3.94 -2.75 27.53
C GLU A 353 -2.64 -2.96 26.79
N LEU A 354 -2.75 -3.48 25.57
CA LEU A 354 -1.64 -3.55 24.63
C LEU A 354 -1.52 -2.14 24.02
N GLU A 355 -0.92 -1.20 24.74
CA GLU A 355 -0.48 0.07 24.17
C GLU A 355 0.66 -0.21 23.17
N VAL A 356 0.62 0.43 22.00
CA VAL A 356 1.78 0.49 21.09
C VAL A 356 2.80 1.39 21.77
N PRO A 357 3.93 0.88 22.32
CA PRO A 357 4.84 1.72 23.08
C PRO A 357 5.85 2.36 22.13
N GLU A 358 5.93 3.69 22.14
CA GLU A 358 7.10 4.43 21.67
C GLU A 358 8.36 3.95 22.45
N GLY A 359 9.49 3.76 21.74
CA GLY A 359 10.70 3.08 22.23
C GLY A 359 11.33 3.67 23.50
N THR A 360 12.00 2.88 24.36
CA THR A 360 13.42 2.43 24.29
C THR A 360 13.78 1.71 25.63
N PRO A 361 14.96 1.07 25.85
CA PRO A 361 15.62 -0.02 25.11
C PRO A 361 16.06 -1.20 26.03
N SER A 362 15.81 -2.48 25.66
CA SER A 362 16.80 -3.57 25.78
C SER A 362 16.36 -4.90 25.12
N THR A 363 17.03 -5.23 24.02
CA THR A 363 17.47 -6.56 23.54
C THR A 363 16.47 -7.74 23.52
N HIS A 364 15.62 -7.79 22.49
CA HIS A 364 15.52 -8.87 21.46
C HIS A 364 14.17 -8.72 20.72
N PRO A 365 14.12 -8.94 19.39
CA PRO A 365 13.14 -8.29 18.50
C PRO A 365 11.76 -8.97 18.54
N VAL A 366 10.72 -8.15 18.68
CA VAL A 366 9.33 -8.48 18.38
C VAL A 366 9.08 -8.03 16.94
N ILE A 367 8.60 -8.95 16.11
CA ILE A 367 8.35 -8.72 14.68
C ILE A 367 6.95 -8.15 14.53
N ASP A 368 6.87 -6.83 14.55
CA ASP A 368 5.76 -6.06 13.99
C ASP A 368 5.80 -6.11 12.46
N SER A 369 4.67 -5.82 11.84
CA SER A 369 4.49 -5.81 10.37
C SER A 369 5.64 -5.11 9.65
N TYR A 370 6.27 -5.84 8.74
CA TYR A 370 7.24 -5.31 7.79
C TYR A 370 6.61 -4.26 6.87
N SER A 371 6.52 -3.01 7.34
CA SER A 371 6.85 -1.88 6.51
C SER A 371 8.25 -2.14 5.98
N GLY A 372 8.49 -2.00 4.68
CA GLY A 372 9.84 -2.21 4.18
C GLY A 372 10.81 -1.35 4.96
N GLU A 373 11.75 -2.00 5.64
CA GLU A 373 12.77 -1.28 6.40
C GLU A 373 13.49 -0.41 5.39
N GLU A 374 13.31 0.91 5.49
CA GLU A 374 14.11 1.89 4.78
C GLU A 374 15.42 2.05 5.54
N TYR A 375 16.41 1.34 5.06
CA TYR A 375 17.77 1.35 5.54
C TYR A 375 18.56 2.50 4.94
N ALA A 376 18.49 3.72 5.49
CA ALA A 376 19.25 4.87 4.98
C ALA A 376 20.76 4.58 4.91
N TYR A 377 21.28 4.21 3.74
CA TYR A 377 22.69 3.87 3.52
C TYR A 377 23.27 4.54 2.27
N GLU A 378 24.58 4.81 2.35
CA GLU A 378 25.36 5.53 1.34
C GLU A 378 25.70 4.69 0.10
N ASP A 379 25.70 3.34 0.19
CA ASP A 379 25.99 2.44 -0.93
C ASP A 379 25.34 1.04 -0.84
N LEU A 380 25.36 0.32 -1.97
CA LEU A 380 24.80 -1.04 -2.08
C LEU A 380 25.51 -2.05 -1.17
N ALA A 381 26.81 -1.91 -0.92
CA ALA A 381 27.57 -2.87 -0.11
C ALA A 381 27.10 -2.85 1.35
N THR A 382 26.86 -1.65 1.88
CA THR A 382 26.32 -1.42 3.22
C THR A 382 24.90 -1.97 3.36
N LEU A 383 24.08 -1.77 2.33
CA LEU A 383 22.72 -2.30 2.29
C LEU A 383 22.69 -3.83 2.24
N LYS A 384 23.52 -4.48 1.39
CA LYS A 384 23.68 -5.94 1.37
C LYS A 384 24.09 -6.48 2.74
N HIS A 385 25.05 -5.80 3.39
CA HIS A 385 25.54 -6.18 4.70
C HIS A 385 24.44 -6.10 5.77
N ALA A 386 23.68 -5.01 5.79
CA ALA A 386 22.58 -4.82 6.73
C ALA A 386 21.50 -5.88 6.56
N VAL A 387 21.06 -6.14 5.32
CA VAL A 387 20.09 -7.19 4.99
C VAL A 387 20.57 -8.56 5.45
N ALA A 388 21.84 -8.90 5.21
CA ALA A 388 22.37 -10.20 5.64
C ALA A 388 22.49 -10.35 7.16
N HIS A 389 22.66 -9.24 7.89
CA HIS A 389 22.84 -9.23 9.34
C HIS A 389 21.56 -8.87 10.12
N ASP A 390 20.44 -8.63 9.43
CA ASP A 390 19.16 -8.44 10.10
C ASP A 390 18.72 -9.79 10.72
N PRO A 391 18.61 -9.84 12.07
CA PRO A 391 18.17 -11.05 12.76
C PRO A 391 16.78 -11.50 12.34
N THR A 392 15.97 -10.60 11.81
CA THR A 392 14.59 -10.85 11.48
C THR A 392 14.43 -11.43 10.08
N ILE A 393 15.25 -11.00 9.11
CA ILE A 393 15.41 -11.71 7.83
C ILE A 393 15.94 -13.12 8.09
N THR A 394 16.96 -13.24 8.95
CA THR A 394 17.52 -14.55 9.34
C THR A 394 16.45 -15.46 9.94
N TYR A 395 15.66 -14.94 10.87
CA TYR A 395 14.56 -15.67 11.50
C TYR A 395 13.49 -16.10 10.50
N ASN A 396 13.00 -15.19 9.66
CA ASN A 396 11.94 -15.49 8.70
C ASN A 396 12.38 -16.54 7.67
N LEU A 397 13.60 -16.44 7.16
CA LEU A 397 14.16 -17.42 6.23
C LEU A 397 14.41 -18.78 6.90
N ALA A 398 14.93 -18.80 8.13
CA ALA A 398 15.11 -20.04 8.89
C ALA A 398 13.77 -20.70 9.24
N MET A 399 12.75 -19.91 9.58
CA MET A 399 11.39 -20.37 9.81
C MET A 399 10.76 -20.95 8.55
N LEU A 400 10.91 -20.28 7.40
CA LEU A 400 10.46 -20.80 6.13
C LEU A 400 11.13 -22.13 5.81
N ALA A 401 12.45 -22.21 5.91
CA ALA A 401 13.20 -23.45 5.67
C ALA A 401 12.76 -24.58 6.62
N HIS A 402 12.55 -24.26 7.91
CA HIS A 402 11.98 -25.22 8.86
C HIS A 402 10.62 -25.73 8.40
N MET A 403 9.70 -24.85 8.00
CA MET A 403 8.36 -25.22 7.52
C MET A 403 8.39 -26.04 6.24
N LEU A 404 9.35 -25.76 5.35
CA LEU A 404 9.60 -26.58 4.16
C LEU A 404 10.19 -27.96 4.51
N GLY A 405 10.68 -28.14 5.73
CA GLY A 405 11.11 -29.45 6.24
C GLY A 405 12.62 -29.59 6.41
N PHE A 406 13.41 -28.53 6.18
CA PHE A 406 14.85 -28.57 6.46
C PHE A 406 15.11 -28.78 7.95
N ALA A 407 15.99 -29.72 8.27
CA ALA A 407 16.36 -30.05 9.64
C ALA A 407 17.32 -29.02 10.23
N TRP A 408 17.31 -28.92 11.56
CA TRP A 408 18.29 -28.12 12.33
C TRP A 408 18.42 -26.66 11.88
N ALA A 409 17.28 -25.98 11.71
CA ALA A 409 17.17 -24.58 11.31
C ALA A 409 17.48 -23.58 12.45
N GLY A 410 18.47 -23.89 13.28
CA GLY A 410 18.91 -23.08 14.42
C GLY A 410 20.25 -23.60 14.93
N GLY A 411 20.99 -22.78 15.67
CA GLY A 411 22.29 -23.12 16.23
C GLY A 411 22.19 -23.96 17.51
N THR A 412 23.32 -24.51 17.95
CA THR A 412 23.40 -25.37 19.15
C THR A 412 23.25 -24.64 20.49
N GLN A 413 23.31 -23.30 20.48
CA GLN A 413 23.25 -22.47 21.68
C GLN A 413 21.82 -22.24 22.20
N GLY A 414 20.82 -22.45 21.35
CA GLY A 414 19.41 -22.20 21.66
C GLY A 414 18.51 -23.33 21.18
N THR A 415 17.25 -23.29 21.60
CA THR A 415 16.22 -24.27 21.22
C THR A 415 15.31 -23.78 20.09
N ALA A 416 15.35 -22.49 19.76
CA ALA A 416 14.46 -21.89 18.79
C ALA A 416 15.04 -21.88 17.38
N VAL A 417 14.16 -22.01 16.39
CA VAL A 417 14.48 -21.81 14.97
C VAL A 417 14.92 -20.36 14.75
N GLY A 418 15.88 -20.14 13.85
CA GLY A 418 16.42 -18.82 13.53
C GLY A 418 17.45 -18.26 14.51
N GLN A 419 17.66 -18.89 15.67
CA GLN A 419 18.72 -18.47 16.61
C GLN A 419 20.08 -19.09 16.25
N GLY A 420 21.17 -18.42 16.62
CA GLY A 420 22.53 -18.98 16.56
C GLY A 420 23.04 -19.23 15.14
N PHE A 421 22.76 -18.31 14.21
CA PHE A 421 23.34 -18.29 12.88
C PHE A 421 24.60 -17.43 12.86
N ASP A 422 25.66 -17.97 12.27
CA ASP A 422 26.87 -17.22 11.93
C ASP A 422 26.68 -16.66 10.51
N VAL A 423 26.79 -15.34 10.37
CA VAL A 423 26.68 -14.65 9.07
C VAL A 423 28.09 -14.37 8.55
N SER A 424 28.36 -14.74 7.30
CA SER A 424 29.67 -14.54 6.69
C SER A 424 29.55 -14.17 5.20
N PRO A 425 30.43 -13.30 4.67
CA PRO A 425 30.49 -13.03 3.24
C PRO A 425 30.83 -14.29 2.44
N SER A 426 30.22 -14.44 1.26
CA SER A 426 30.47 -15.55 0.34
C SER A 426 30.29 -15.10 -1.10
N GLY A 427 31.39 -14.83 -1.82
CA GLY A 427 31.34 -14.24 -3.16
C GLY A 427 30.75 -12.83 -3.11
N ASP A 428 29.75 -12.55 -3.96
CA ASP A 428 28.99 -11.28 -3.97
C ASP A 428 27.72 -11.32 -3.06
N GLY A 429 27.67 -12.29 -2.16
CA GLY A 429 26.54 -12.53 -1.28
C GLY A 429 26.95 -12.91 0.14
N TYR A 430 26.02 -13.54 0.87
CA TYR A 430 26.21 -13.92 2.27
C TYR A 430 25.74 -15.34 2.52
N VAL A 431 26.40 -16.01 3.46
CA VAL A 431 25.99 -17.29 4.02
C VAL A 431 25.60 -17.08 5.47
N LEU A 432 24.39 -17.49 5.81
CA LEU A 432 23.88 -17.58 7.16
C LEU A 432 23.91 -19.07 7.52
N GLN A 433 24.85 -19.46 8.37
CA GLN A 433 25.08 -20.84 8.77
C GLN A 433 24.58 -21.06 10.19
N ALA A 434 23.62 -21.97 10.39
CA ALA A 434 23.27 -22.40 11.75
C ALA A 434 24.49 -23.04 12.42
N ARG A 435 24.95 -22.43 13.52
CA ARG A 435 26.19 -22.81 14.21
C ARG A 435 26.07 -24.17 14.86
N TYR A 436 27.09 -25.01 14.69
CA TYR A 436 27.23 -26.25 15.43
C TYR A 436 28.48 -26.22 16.30
N ASN A 437 28.29 -26.41 17.61
CA ASN A 437 29.37 -26.71 18.53
C ASN A 437 28.97 -27.92 19.39
N PRO A 438 29.76 -29.02 19.39
CA PRO A 438 29.45 -30.23 20.15
C PRO A 438 29.42 -30.03 21.67
N SER A 439 30.00 -28.95 22.19
CA SER A 439 30.02 -28.62 23.62
C SER A 439 28.80 -27.81 24.08
N ASP A 440 27.96 -27.35 23.16
CA ASP A 440 26.78 -26.55 23.51
C ASP A 440 25.61 -27.44 24.01
N PRO A 441 24.67 -26.89 24.81
CA PRO A 441 23.60 -27.67 25.45
C PRO A 441 22.66 -28.41 24.49
N TYR A 442 22.49 -27.91 23.25
CA TYR A 442 21.55 -28.45 22.26
C TYR A 442 22.26 -29.03 21.02
N ALA A 443 23.44 -29.63 21.24
CA ALA A 443 24.24 -30.27 20.19
C ALA A 443 23.82 -31.70 19.84
N GLY A 444 23.04 -32.37 20.69
CA GLY A 444 22.57 -33.74 20.44
C GLY A 444 21.55 -33.85 19.31
N GLY A 445 21.39 -35.06 18.76
CA GLY A 445 20.40 -35.38 17.74
C GLY A 445 20.97 -36.05 16.50
N TYR A 446 20.12 -36.73 15.73
CA TYR A 446 20.55 -37.40 14.50
C TYR A 446 20.99 -36.36 13.45
N ARG A 447 22.24 -36.46 12.98
CA ARG A 447 22.87 -35.53 12.02
C ARG A 447 22.79 -34.06 12.47
N SER A 448 22.83 -33.79 13.78
CA SER A 448 22.75 -32.43 14.35
C SER A 448 23.94 -31.54 14.00
N ASN A 449 25.03 -32.11 13.48
CA ASN A 449 26.19 -31.42 12.91
C ASN A 449 25.96 -30.95 11.46
N GLU A 450 24.92 -31.45 10.78
CA GLU A 450 24.56 -31.07 9.42
C GLU A 450 23.42 -30.05 9.46
N ARG A 451 23.72 -28.84 9.94
CA ARG A 451 22.72 -27.79 10.17
C ARG A 451 22.39 -26.99 8.92
N LEU A 452 21.21 -26.36 8.94
CA LEU A 452 20.72 -25.52 7.85
C LEU A 452 21.75 -24.44 7.48
N LYS A 453 21.99 -24.33 6.17
CA LYS A 453 22.72 -23.22 5.56
C LYS A 453 21.76 -22.43 4.68
N ILE A 454 21.74 -21.12 4.83
CA ILE A 454 20.99 -20.20 3.98
C ILE A 454 22.00 -19.35 3.22
N THR A 455 21.91 -19.30 1.90
CA THR A 455 22.75 -18.44 1.06
C THR A 455 21.88 -17.35 0.46
N LEU A 456 22.30 -16.09 0.63
CA LEU A 456 21.76 -14.93 -0.06
C LEU A 456 22.72 -14.58 -1.20
N SER A 457 22.26 -14.63 -2.45
CA SER A 457 23.09 -14.35 -3.63
C SER A 457 22.39 -13.40 -4.60
N ASP A 458 23.08 -13.04 -5.68
CA ASP A 458 22.50 -12.28 -6.79
C ASP A 458 21.85 -10.95 -6.38
N PHE A 459 22.42 -10.29 -5.37
CA PHE A 459 21.89 -9.03 -4.89
C PHE A 459 21.72 -8.01 -6.04
N GLY A 460 20.60 -7.32 -5.99
CA GLY A 460 20.20 -6.28 -6.91
C GLY A 460 19.41 -5.20 -6.19
N THR A 461 19.12 -4.14 -6.92
CA THR A 461 18.37 -2.99 -6.43
C THR A 461 17.35 -2.59 -7.46
N THR A 462 16.16 -2.31 -6.97
CA THR A 462 15.01 -1.88 -7.75
C THR A 462 14.62 -0.50 -7.26
N LEU A 463 14.03 0.31 -8.13
CA LEU A 463 13.53 1.61 -7.73
C LEU A 463 12.03 1.60 -7.91
N ASN A 464 11.28 2.08 -6.93
CA ASN A 464 9.83 2.14 -7.03
C ASN A 464 9.41 3.49 -7.65
N PRO A 465 8.93 3.52 -8.92
CA PRO A 465 8.57 4.78 -9.58
C PRO A 465 7.45 5.53 -8.88
N ALA A 466 6.58 4.82 -8.14
CA ALA A 466 5.46 5.42 -7.41
C ALA A 466 5.89 6.19 -6.15
N THR A 467 7.15 6.06 -5.73
CA THR A 467 7.68 6.68 -4.49
C THR A 467 8.50 7.93 -4.75
N PHE A 468 8.63 8.34 -6.01
CA PHE A 468 9.39 9.54 -6.35
C PHE A 468 8.73 10.80 -5.80
N VAL A 469 9.51 11.57 -5.05
CA VAL A 469 9.19 12.92 -4.64
C VAL A 469 10.21 13.84 -5.30
N TYR A 470 9.73 14.78 -6.12
CA TYR A 470 10.58 15.70 -6.87
C TYR A 470 10.74 17.03 -6.15
N GLY A 471 11.96 17.55 -6.15
CA GLY A 471 12.25 18.94 -5.82
C GLY A 471 11.80 19.89 -6.94
N PRO A 472 11.94 21.21 -6.72
CA PRO A 472 11.66 22.19 -7.77
C PRO A 472 12.63 22.05 -8.95
N VAL A 473 12.20 22.47 -10.14
CA VAL A 473 13.10 22.60 -11.29
C VAL A 473 14.03 23.80 -11.07
N GLU A 474 15.33 23.53 -11.10
CA GLU A 474 16.37 24.55 -11.02
C GLU A 474 16.98 24.80 -12.40
N ILE A 475 16.92 26.05 -12.86
CA ILE A 475 17.67 26.47 -14.06
C ILE A 475 19.11 26.74 -13.64
N THR A 476 20.04 25.90 -14.10
CA THR A 476 21.46 25.96 -13.71
C THR A 476 22.32 26.78 -14.68
N GLY A 477 21.78 27.13 -15.86
CA GLY A 477 22.43 28.06 -16.77
C GLY A 477 21.67 28.25 -18.08
N THR A 478 21.94 29.38 -18.72
CA THR A 478 21.44 29.69 -20.06
C THR A 478 22.58 30.23 -20.90
N ASP A 479 22.87 29.58 -22.03
CA ASP A 479 23.94 29.96 -22.95
C ASP A 479 23.34 30.30 -24.32
N GLN A 480 23.67 31.44 -24.91
CA GLN A 480 23.33 31.67 -26.32
C GLN A 480 24.14 30.73 -27.21
N ILE A 481 23.47 29.86 -27.98
CA ILE A 481 24.14 28.85 -28.82
C ILE A 481 24.53 29.46 -30.16
N THR A 482 23.58 30.13 -30.80
CA THR A 482 23.76 30.63 -32.16
C THR A 482 22.76 31.76 -32.46
N SER A 483 23.05 32.55 -33.47
CA SER A 483 22.11 33.52 -34.03
C SER A 483 22.15 33.45 -35.55
N GLY A 484 20.97 33.49 -36.19
CA GLY A 484 20.81 33.54 -37.64
C GLY A 484 20.12 34.83 -38.07
N ASN A 485 20.52 35.37 -39.21
CA ASN A 485 19.93 36.58 -39.77
C ASN A 485 19.23 36.28 -41.10
N VAL A 486 18.03 36.80 -41.30
CA VAL A 486 17.29 36.75 -42.57
C VAL A 486 16.83 38.15 -42.92
N THR A 487 17.20 38.65 -44.09
CA THR A 487 16.70 39.93 -44.60
C THR A 487 15.44 39.70 -45.42
N LEU A 488 14.37 40.39 -45.06
CA LEU A 488 13.15 40.48 -45.85
C LEU A 488 13.22 41.75 -46.71
N VAL A 489 13.05 41.63 -48.02
CA VAL A 489 13.10 42.75 -48.96
C VAL A 489 11.75 42.88 -49.65
N ASN A 490 11.16 44.08 -49.61
CA ASN A 490 9.95 44.40 -50.36
C ASN A 490 10.31 45.32 -51.52
N GLU A 491 10.22 44.80 -52.74
CA GLU A 491 10.48 45.55 -53.99
C GLU A 491 9.21 46.14 -54.62
N THR A 492 8.07 46.02 -53.94
CA THR A 492 6.78 46.52 -54.43
C THR A 492 6.49 47.94 -53.94
N ASP A 493 5.49 48.58 -54.55
CA ASP A 493 5.03 49.93 -54.18
C ASP A 493 4.09 49.96 -52.96
N GLU A 494 3.71 48.79 -52.41
CA GLU A 494 2.80 48.67 -51.27
C GLU A 494 3.42 47.92 -50.09
N VAL A 495 2.93 48.15 -48.87
CA VAL A 495 3.39 47.40 -47.69
C VAL A 495 3.04 45.93 -47.86
N THR A 496 4.06 45.08 -47.93
CA THR A 496 3.86 43.64 -48.14
C THR A 496 4.26 42.87 -46.89
N SER A 497 3.37 41.99 -46.42
CA SER A 497 3.70 41.04 -45.35
C SER A 497 4.46 39.86 -45.94
N ILE A 498 5.76 39.77 -45.64
CA ILE A 498 6.63 38.72 -46.17
C ILE A 498 6.80 37.63 -45.11
N GLY A 499 6.39 36.40 -45.45
CA GLY A 499 6.56 35.21 -44.63
C GLY A 499 7.86 34.47 -44.95
N LYS A 500 8.57 33.98 -43.93
CA LYS A 500 9.70 33.07 -44.09
C LYS A 500 9.62 31.93 -43.08
N GLU A 501 9.91 30.74 -43.58
CA GLU A 501 10.08 29.54 -42.76
C GLU A 501 11.53 29.42 -42.34
N LEU A 502 11.74 29.10 -41.06
CA LEU A 502 13.04 28.84 -40.49
C LEU A 502 13.05 27.45 -39.87
N GLU A 503 13.83 26.57 -40.49
CA GLU A 503 14.03 25.21 -40.01
C GLU A 503 15.29 25.13 -39.15
N TYR A 504 15.18 24.62 -37.92
CA TYR A 504 16.32 24.40 -37.03
C TYR A 504 16.16 23.10 -36.24
N LYS A 505 17.29 22.50 -35.88
CA LYS A 505 17.34 21.26 -35.07
C LYS A 505 17.65 21.60 -33.62
N LEU A 506 16.82 21.11 -32.72
CA LEU A 506 17.04 21.15 -31.28
C LEU A 506 17.45 19.77 -30.80
N THR A 507 18.62 19.68 -30.17
CA THR A 507 19.03 18.48 -29.44
C THR A 507 18.77 18.69 -27.96
N THR A 508 18.02 17.78 -27.36
CA THR A 508 17.78 17.68 -25.93
C THR A 508 18.61 16.53 -25.40
N THR A 509 19.43 16.80 -24.39
CA THR A 509 20.18 15.78 -23.67
C THR A 509 19.61 15.64 -22.28
N THR A 510 19.16 14.45 -21.90
CA THR A 510 18.68 14.19 -20.55
C THR A 510 19.55 13.14 -19.88
N SER A 511 20.05 13.42 -18.68
CA SER A 511 20.85 12.49 -17.89
C SER A 511 20.31 12.33 -16.48
N HIS A 512 20.67 11.21 -15.86
CA HIS A 512 20.27 10.83 -14.53
C HIS A 512 21.49 10.48 -13.68
N SER A 513 21.45 10.87 -12.42
CA SER A 513 22.39 10.46 -11.39
C SER A 513 21.63 10.08 -10.14
N ALA A 514 22.10 9.07 -9.42
CA ALA A 514 21.51 8.59 -8.18
C ALA A 514 22.62 8.22 -7.20
N ASP A 515 22.32 8.32 -5.91
CA ASP A 515 23.25 7.95 -4.84
C ASP A 515 23.41 6.43 -4.75
N VAL A 516 22.36 5.67 -5.09
CA VAL A 516 22.38 4.21 -5.16
C VAL A 516 22.28 3.75 -6.61
N SER A 517 23.05 2.73 -6.98
CA SER A 517 22.96 2.10 -8.30
C SER A 517 21.73 1.21 -8.40
N PHE A 518 21.09 1.13 -9.57
CA PHE A 518 19.89 0.30 -9.78
C PHE A 518 20.08 -0.67 -10.93
N THR A 519 19.55 -1.87 -10.78
CA THR A 519 19.65 -2.93 -11.81
C THR A 519 18.43 -3.03 -12.71
N GLU A 520 17.29 -2.46 -12.31
CA GLU A 520 16.04 -2.51 -13.06
C GLU A 520 15.78 -1.23 -13.86
N SER A 521 15.13 -1.41 -15.01
CA SER A 521 14.71 -0.34 -15.89
C SER A 521 13.29 0.11 -15.59
N PHE A 522 13.05 1.42 -15.63
CA PHE A 522 11.71 1.99 -15.55
C PHE A 522 11.60 3.21 -16.47
N SER A 523 10.36 3.55 -16.83
CA SER A 523 10.06 4.74 -17.63
C SER A 523 9.44 5.82 -16.76
N LEU A 524 9.89 7.06 -16.94
CA LEU A 524 9.40 8.19 -16.16
C LEU A 524 9.32 9.45 -17.03
N ALA A 525 8.18 10.13 -16.97
CA ALA A 525 7.94 11.38 -17.68
C ALA A 525 7.49 12.46 -16.68
N ILE A 526 8.22 13.57 -16.61
CA ILE A 526 7.94 14.69 -15.72
C ILE A 526 7.86 15.97 -16.55
N GLU A 527 6.70 16.63 -16.56
CA GLU A 527 6.55 17.97 -17.14
C GLU A 527 6.48 18.99 -16.00
N ASN A 528 7.32 20.03 -16.06
CA ASN A 528 7.30 21.13 -15.10
C ASN A 528 7.51 22.48 -15.80
N GLU A 529 6.89 23.52 -15.27
CA GLU A 529 7.04 24.89 -15.75
C GLU A 529 7.95 25.69 -14.80
N ALA A 530 9.04 26.24 -15.33
CA ALA A 530 9.99 27.05 -14.57
C ALA A 530 10.03 28.47 -15.13
N LYS A 531 10.03 29.48 -14.24
CA LYS A 531 10.27 30.87 -14.63
C LYS A 531 11.76 31.08 -14.88
N ILE A 532 12.14 31.76 -15.95
CA ILE A 532 13.54 32.08 -16.20
C ILE A 532 13.89 33.34 -15.39
N PRO A 533 14.83 33.28 -14.42
CA PRO A 533 15.31 34.48 -13.76
C PRO A 533 15.91 35.42 -14.82
N PHE A 534 15.63 36.72 -14.74
CA PHE A 534 16.20 37.80 -15.57
C PHE A 534 15.58 38.08 -16.97
N LEU A 535 14.57 37.34 -17.43
CA LEU A 535 13.95 37.53 -18.77
C LEU A 535 12.49 38.04 -18.77
N GLY A 536 12.01 38.63 -17.66
CA GLY A 536 10.60 39.07 -17.56
C GLY A 536 9.63 37.89 -17.44
N GLU A 537 8.33 38.08 -17.71
CA GLU A 537 7.23 37.08 -17.54
C GLU A 537 7.31 35.83 -18.46
N SER A 538 8.51 35.39 -18.84
CA SER A 538 8.73 34.22 -19.68
C SER A 538 8.86 32.95 -18.83
N SER A 539 8.08 31.92 -19.17
CA SER A 539 8.18 30.58 -18.59
C SER A 539 8.74 29.57 -19.59
N VAL A 540 9.38 28.53 -19.06
CA VAL A 540 9.92 27.40 -19.82
C VAL A 540 9.29 26.12 -19.30
N LYS A 541 8.73 25.34 -20.23
CA LYS A 541 8.35 23.95 -19.96
C LYS A 541 9.56 23.05 -20.09
N THR A 542 9.88 22.34 -19.02
CA THR A 542 10.96 21.34 -18.96
C THR A 542 10.30 19.97 -18.86
N GLU A 543 10.57 19.10 -19.83
CA GLU A 543 10.04 17.75 -19.90
C GLU A 543 11.19 16.76 -19.71
N PHE A 544 11.22 16.05 -18.59
CA PHE A 544 12.18 14.97 -18.38
C PHE A 544 11.52 13.65 -18.75
N GLY A 545 11.87 13.09 -19.91
CA GLY A 545 11.48 11.75 -20.32
C GLY A 545 12.67 10.81 -20.21
N PHE A 546 12.46 9.63 -19.63
CA PHE A 546 13.45 8.56 -19.57
C PHE A 546 12.79 7.22 -19.87
N GLU A 547 13.39 6.45 -20.76
CA GLU A 547 13.05 5.04 -21.00
C GLU A 547 14.36 4.24 -21.02
N SER A 548 14.73 3.61 -19.91
CA SER A 548 15.94 2.76 -19.89
C SER A 548 15.59 1.30 -20.20
N SER A 549 16.57 0.53 -20.70
CA SER A 549 16.54 -0.95 -20.79
C SER A 549 17.74 -1.63 -20.12
N GLN A 550 18.58 -0.90 -19.38
CA GLN A 550 19.78 -1.43 -18.71
C GLN A 550 19.93 -0.89 -17.27
N ALA A 551 20.72 -1.58 -16.45
CA ALA A 551 21.12 -1.19 -15.09
C ALA A 551 21.93 0.11 -15.11
N TYR A 552 21.59 1.09 -14.27
CA TYR A 552 22.18 2.44 -14.32
C TYR A 552 23.17 2.71 -13.18
N ASN A 553 24.31 3.29 -13.57
CA ASN A 553 25.26 4.04 -12.76
C ASN A 553 25.44 5.43 -13.40
N GLU A 554 25.90 6.41 -12.61
CA GLU A 554 26.10 7.81 -13.00
C GLU A 554 26.59 8.01 -14.45
N GLY A 555 25.85 8.79 -15.26
CA GLY A 555 26.39 9.43 -16.46
C GLY A 555 25.81 9.04 -17.82
N THR A 556 24.74 8.27 -17.89
CA THR A 556 24.06 7.95 -19.15
C THR A 556 23.17 9.12 -19.60
N SER A 557 23.34 9.54 -20.86
CA SER A 557 22.60 10.65 -21.46
C SER A 557 21.86 10.18 -22.71
N GLU A 558 20.56 10.43 -22.78
CA GLU A 558 19.77 10.24 -24.01
C GLU A 558 19.71 11.56 -24.78
N GLU A 559 19.99 11.48 -26.09
CA GLU A 559 19.91 12.64 -26.99
C GLU A 559 18.71 12.48 -27.94
N GLU A 560 17.75 13.40 -27.83
CA GLU A 560 16.64 13.52 -28.77
C GLU A 560 16.85 14.75 -29.65
N THR A 561 16.84 14.59 -30.97
CA THR A 561 16.95 15.72 -31.90
C THR A 561 15.63 15.92 -32.65
N VAL A 562 15.00 17.08 -32.43
CA VAL A 562 13.75 17.47 -33.11
C VAL A 562 14.06 18.57 -34.12
N THR A 563 13.55 18.42 -35.34
CA THR A 563 13.51 19.51 -36.33
C THR A 563 12.25 20.33 -36.09
N LEU A 564 12.41 21.63 -35.85
CA LEU A 564 11.32 22.59 -35.76
C LEU A 564 11.33 23.52 -36.97
N THR A 565 10.14 23.92 -37.40
CA THR A 565 9.92 24.93 -38.44
C THR A 565 9.05 26.03 -37.87
N ASP A 566 9.60 27.22 -37.69
CA ASP A 566 8.84 28.42 -37.34
C ASP A 566 8.57 29.25 -38.58
N VAL A 567 7.34 29.75 -38.71
CA VAL A 567 6.93 30.68 -39.77
C VAL A 567 6.80 32.07 -39.15
N PHE A 568 7.61 33.02 -39.61
CA PHE A 568 7.47 34.42 -39.22
C PHE A 568 6.96 35.24 -40.39
N ALA A 569 6.09 36.22 -40.12
CA ALA A 569 5.59 37.17 -41.09
C ALA A 569 5.73 38.59 -40.53
N ALA A 570 6.31 39.50 -41.31
CA ALA A 570 6.44 40.90 -40.93
C ALA A 570 6.00 41.82 -42.08
N PRO A 571 5.30 42.93 -41.80
CA PRO A 571 5.02 43.95 -42.79
C PRO A 571 6.33 44.69 -43.13
N VAL A 572 6.70 44.68 -44.41
CA VAL A 572 7.90 45.38 -44.91
C VAL A 572 7.43 46.55 -45.77
N PRO A 573 7.81 47.81 -45.46
CA PRO A 573 7.44 48.97 -46.27
C PRO A 573 7.89 48.88 -47.74
N PRO A 574 7.26 49.63 -48.67
CA PRO A 574 7.67 49.67 -50.08
C PRO A 574 9.15 49.99 -50.25
N HIS A 575 9.82 49.31 -51.19
CA HIS A 575 11.23 49.53 -51.54
C HIS A 575 12.19 49.55 -50.33
N SER A 576 11.92 48.71 -49.33
CA SER A 576 12.68 48.67 -48.08
C SER A 576 13.04 47.25 -47.68
N SER A 577 13.88 47.14 -46.64
CA SER A 577 14.23 45.85 -46.07
C SER A 577 14.19 45.84 -44.54
N VAL A 578 13.88 44.67 -43.99
CA VAL A 578 13.85 44.42 -42.55
C VAL A 578 14.78 43.24 -42.26
N LEU A 579 15.69 43.42 -41.31
CA LEU A 579 16.53 42.35 -40.79
C LEU A 579 15.80 41.62 -39.67
N ILE A 580 15.67 40.31 -39.83
CA ILE A 580 15.16 39.41 -38.81
C ILE A 580 16.34 38.65 -38.20
N THR A 581 16.54 38.79 -36.88
CA THR A 581 17.55 38.01 -36.15
C THR A 581 16.86 36.97 -35.28
N LEU A 582 17.15 35.69 -35.52
CA LEU A 582 16.82 34.57 -34.66
C LEU A 582 17.97 34.33 -33.68
N MET A 583 17.72 34.35 -32.37
CA MET A 583 18.69 33.91 -31.35
C MET A 583 18.21 32.61 -30.73
N VAL A 584 19.05 31.56 -30.73
CA VAL A 584 18.74 30.26 -30.11
C VAL A 584 19.57 30.10 -28.84
N ASN A 585 18.89 29.91 -27.70
CA ASN A 585 19.56 29.70 -26.42
C ASN A 585 19.44 28.24 -25.93
N ARG A 586 20.51 27.76 -25.29
CA ARG A 586 20.59 26.53 -24.51
C ARG A 586 20.18 26.84 -23.08
N THR A 587 19.34 26.01 -22.51
CA THR A 587 19.01 26.02 -21.09
C THR A 587 19.47 24.71 -20.49
N LYS A 588 20.17 24.80 -19.36
CA LYS A 588 20.51 23.68 -18.50
C LYS A 588 19.58 23.74 -17.30
N SER A 589 18.93 22.63 -17.00
CA SER A 589 18.01 22.50 -15.89
C SER A 589 18.26 21.21 -15.13
N GLN A 590 17.93 21.19 -13.85
CA GLN A 590 17.96 19.98 -13.04
C GLN A 590 16.73 19.89 -12.15
N ILE A 591 16.34 18.67 -11.82
CA ILE A 591 15.33 18.37 -10.81
C ILE A 591 15.89 17.29 -9.89
N SER A 592 15.93 17.59 -8.60
CA SER A 592 16.36 16.63 -7.59
C SER A 592 15.18 15.74 -7.22
N TYR A 593 15.42 14.52 -6.75
CA TYR A 593 14.36 13.64 -6.28
C TYR A 593 14.81 12.79 -5.09
N THR A 594 13.83 12.30 -4.34
CA THR A 594 13.98 11.16 -3.42
C THR A 594 13.01 10.05 -3.84
N ALA A 595 13.39 8.79 -3.67
CA ALA A 595 12.55 7.63 -3.98
C ALA A 595 12.92 6.45 -3.07
N SER A 596 12.05 5.45 -2.94
CA SER A 596 12.38 4.20 -2.27
C SER A 596 13.04 3.23 -3.27
N ALA A 597 14.19 2.71 -2.88
CA ALA A 597 14.92 1.66 -3.56
C ALA A 597 14.72 0.33 -2.82
N GLY A 598 14.22 -0.69 -3.50
CA GLY A 598 14.14 -2.05 -2.98
C GLY A 598 15.45 -2.82 -3.17
N VAL A 599 15.69 -3.81 -2.32
CA VAL A 599 16.77 -4.79 -2.43
C VAL A 599 16.18 -6.11 -2.86
N THR A 600 16.78 -6.71 -3.88
CA THR A 600 16.44 -8.05 -4.34
C THR A 600 17.62 -8.97 -4.14
N PHE A 601 17.35 -10.25 -3.86
CA PHE A 601 18.36 -11.30 -3.74
C PHE A 601 17.72 -12.66 -3.97
N THR A 602 18.52 -13.61 -4.44
CA THR A 602 18.18 -15.04 -4.50
C THR A 602 18.38 -15.66 -3.12
N VAL A 603 17.48 -16.54 -2.71
CA VAL A 603 17.56 -17.30 -1.44
C VAL A 603 17.80 -18.76 -1.75
N SER A 604 18.83 -19.38 -1.16
CA SER A 604 19.06 -20.82 -1.25
C SER A 604 19.13 -21.48 0.12
N PHE A 605 18.30 -22.49 0.35
CA PHE A 605 18.37 -23.36 1.53
C PHE A 605 19.13 -24.63 1.20
N THR A 606 20.20 -24.92 1.92
CA THR A 606 20.94 -26.18 1.82
C THR A 606 20.90 -26.91 3.16
N GLY A 607 20.48 -28.17 3.13
CA GLY A 607 20.38 -29.04 4.30
C GLY A 607 19.65 -30.33 3.96
N PHE A 608 19.43 -31.19 4.94
CA PHE A 608 18.64 -32.39 4.75
C PHE A 608 17.20 -32.22 5.22
N LEU A 609 16.28 -32.87 4.51
CA LEU A 609 14.86 -32.86 4.88
C LEU A 609 14.57 -33.85 6.02
N ARG A 610 13.61 -33.52 6.87
CA ARG A 610 13.13 -34.42 7.93
C ARG A 610 12.41 -35.64 7.33
N THR A 611 12.45 -36.76 8.06
CA THR A 611 11.90 -38.08 7.62
C THR A 611 10.38 -38.09 7.53
N SER A 612 9.73 -37.28 8.36
CA SER A 612 8.34 -36.89 8.29
C SER A 612 8.33 -35.36 8.38
N ASP A 613 7.24 -34.72 7.98
CA ASP A 613 7.05 -33.28 8.13
C ASP A 613 7.97 -32.42 7.24
N ASN A 614 8.00 -32.73 5.96
CA ASN A 614 8.61 -31.87 4.94
C ASN A 614 7.59 -31.56 3.83
N ALA A 615 7.76 -30.41 3.18
CA ALA A 615 6.82 -29.90 2.20
C ALA A 615 7.26 -30.16 0.75
N ARG A 616 8.25 -31.03 0.52
CA ARG A 616 8.63 -31.37 -0.85
C ARG A 616 7.48 -32.16 -1.47
N SER A 617 7.14 -31.93 -2.73
CA SER A 617 5.94 -32.51 -3.34
C SER A 617 5.88 -34.04 -3.32
N ASP A 618 7.04 -34.71 -3.25
CA ASP A 618 7.21 -36.16 -3.15
C ASP A 618 7.32 -36.69 -1.70
N HIS A 619 7.29 -35.80 -0.70
CA HIS A 619 7.31 -36.11 0.75
C HIS A 619 8.33 -37.20 1.15
N PRO A 620 9.62 -37.07 0.78
CA PRO A 620 10.62 -38.12 0.96
C PRO A 620 10.86 -38.43 2.44
N THR A 621 11.04 -39.72 2.75
CA THR A 621 11.27 -40.18 4.12
C THR A 621 12.73 -40.54 4.42
N ASP A 622 13.58 -40.62 3.40
CA ASP A 622 14.98 -41.04 3.45
C ASP A 622 15.96 -39.93 3.83
N ARG A 623 15.45 -38.74 4.19
CA ARG A 623 16.21 -37.57 4.64
C ARG A 623 17.26 -37.08 3.63
N PRO A 624 16.86 -36.81 2.38
CA PRO A 624 17.80 -36.40 1.35
C PRO A 624 18.40 -35.02 1.69
N THR A 625 19.69 -34.86 1.44
CA THR A 625 20.34 -33.53 1.44
C THR A 625 20.03 -32.86 0.12
N ILE A 626 19.45 -31.67 0.17
CA ILE A 626 19.04 -30.91 -1.00
C ILE A 626 19.50 -29.46 -0.90
N THR A 627 19.51 -28.79 -2.05
CA THR A 627 19.53 -27.33 -2.13
C THR A 627 18.25 -26.88 -2.82
N ALA A 628 17.53 -25.96 -2.19
CA ALA A 628 16.34 -25.33 -2.72
C ALA A 628 16.61 -23.86 -2.95
N THR A 629 16.48 -23.39 -4.19
CA THR A 629 16.76 -22.02 -4.57
C THR A 629 15.47 -21.33 -5.01
N PHE A 630 15.25 -20.13 -4.48
CA PHE A 630 14.14 -19.25 -4.80
C PHE A 630 14.68 -17.94 -5.35
N GLY A 631 14.12 -17.50 -6.47
CA GLY A 631 14.55 -16.31 -7.19
C GLY A 631 15.36 -16.64 -8.45
N ASN A 632 15.33 -15.72 -9.40
CA ASN A 632 16.06 -15.79 -10.65
C ASN A 632 16.34 -14.37 -11.16
N LYS A 633 17.58 -13.91 -10.97
CA LYS A 633 18.03 -12.59 -11.45
C LYS A 633 17.87 -12.41 -12.97
N ALA A 634 18.08 -13.46 -13.76
CA ALA A 634 17.91 -13.38 -15.22
C ALA A 634 16.44 -13.22 -15.65
N ALA A 635 15.50 -13.61 -14.78
CA ALA A 635 14.07 -13.41 -14.98
C ALA A 635 13.51 -12.19 -14.22
N GLY A 636 14.36 -11.39 -13.57
CA GLY A 636 13.93 -10.21 -12.80
C GLY A 636 13.06 -10.55 -11.59
N LYS A 637 13.24 -11.74 -10.98
CA LYS A 637 12.42 -12.21 -9.87
C LYS A 637 13.30 -12.44 -8.64
N SER A 638 13.03 -11.73 -7.55
CA SER A 638 13.71 -11.92 -6.27
C SER A 638 13.29 -13.24 -5.60
N GLY A 639 14.03 -13.66 -4.58
CA GLY A 639 13.72 -14.86 -3.81
C GLY A 639 12.37 -14.77 -3.11
N PHE A 640 12.02 -13.62 -2.52
CA PHE A 640 10.72 -13.45 -1.88
C PHE A 640 9.57 -13.45 -2.88
N GLU A 641 9.72 -12.80 -4.03
CA GLU A 641 8.71 -12.83 -5.09
C GLU A 641 8.52 -14.25 -5.62
N ASP A 642 9.59 -15.04 -5.74
CA ASP A 642 9.48 -16.43 -6.17
C ASP A 642 8.82 -17.34 -5.14
N ILE A 643 9.14 -17.16 -3.85
CA ILE A 643 8.43 -17.85 -2.76
C ILE A 643 6.94 -17.52 -2.80
N LEU A 644 6.59 -16.23 -2.92
CA LEU A 644 5.21 -15.77 -2.93
C LEU A 644 4.45 -16.23 -4.16
N ASP A 645 5.07 -16.17 -5.32
CA ASP A 645 4.46 -16.61 -6.56
C ASP A 645 4.12 -18.10 -6.50
N GLN A 646 5.04 -18.94 -6.00
CA GLN A 646 4.75 -20.35 -5.79
C GLN A 646 3.66 -20.58 -4.72
N TYR A 647 3.68 -19.81 -3.64
CA TYR A 647 2.67 -19.89 -2.58
C TYR A 647 1.28 -19.43 -3.05
N ASP A 648 1.17 -18.35 -3.83
CA ASP A 648 -0.10 -17.81 -4.31
C ASP A 648 -0.73 -18.69 -5.39
N HIS A 649 0.12 -19.37 -6.18
CA HIS A 649 -0.31 -20.35 -7.18
C HIS A 649 -0.38 -21.78 -6.64
N ARG A 650 -0.35 -22.00 -5.31
CA ARG A 650 -0.39 -23.33 -4.67
C ARG A 650 -1.59 -24.21 -5.03
N GLN A 651 -2.65 -23.64 -5.60
CA GLN A 651 -3.82 -24.40 -6.07
C GLN A 651 -3.61 -25.02 -7.46
N ILE A 652 -2.53 -24.68 -8.16
CA ILE A 652 -2.20 -25.19 -9.50
C ILE A 652 -1.25 -26.38 -9.36
N GLU A 653 -1.75 -27.57 -9.71
CA GLU A 653 -0.97 -28.81 -9.66
C GLU A 653 0.27 -28.72 -10.56
N GLY A 654 1.44 -29.12 -10.03
CA GLY A 654 2.71 -29.10 -10.77
C GLY A 654 3.37 -27.71 -10.92
N TYR A 655 2.79 -26.65 -10.38
CA TYR A 655 3.37 -25.30 -10.47
C TYR A 655 4.68 -25.15 -9.67
N SER A 656 4.76 -25.81 -8.51
CA SER A 656 5.91 -25.80 -7.62
C SER A 656 6.34 -27.23 -7.28
N SER A 657 7.64 -27.41 -7.03
CA SER A 657 8.20 -28.64 -6.44
C SER A 657 7.92 -28.75 -4.93
N TRP A 658 7.25 -27.74 -4.35
CA TRP A 658 6.83 -27.68 -2.96
C TRP A 658 5.31 -27.78 -2.84
N ASP A 659 4.86 -28.60 -1.91
CA ASP A 659 3.48 -28.72 -1.48
C ASP A 659 3.15 -27.61 -0.46
N TRP A 660 2.92 -26.41 -0.98
CA TRP A 660 2.55 -25.25 -0.18
C TRP A 660 1.18 -25.41 0.51
N ASN A 661 0.27 -26.25 -0.01
CA ASN A 661 -1.00 -26.54 0.65
C ASN A 661 -0.79 -27.38 1.90
N TRP A 662 0.04 -28.42 1.81
CA TRP A 662 0.46 -29.18 2.98
C TRP A 662 1.12 -28.27 4.00
N ALA A 663 2.09 -27.45 3.58
CA ALA A 663 2.79 -26.56 4.51
C ALA A 663 1.84 -25.52 5.16
N THR A 664 0.91 -24.95 4.39
CA THR A 664 -0.10 -24.02 4.92
C THR A 664 -1.05 -24.70 5.90
N THR A 665 -1.44 -25.94 5.62
CA THR A 665 -2.33 -26.72 6.50
C THR A 665 -1.61 -27.12 7.78
N THR A 666 -0.35 -27.55 7.68
CA THR A 666 0.47 -27.99 8.80
C THR A 666 0.83 -26.84 9.75
N TYR A 667 1.21 -25.67 9.22
CA TYR A 667 1.73 -24.55 10.02
C TYR A 667 0.76 -23.38 10.19
N GLY A 668 -0.36 -23.35 9.45
CA GLY A 668 -1.47 -22.43 9.66
C GLY A 668 -1.06 -20.96 9.67
N ALA A 669 -1.26 -20.30 10.81
CA ALA A 669 -0.97 -18.87 10.99
C ALA A 669 0.52 -18.55 10.80
N ALA A 670 1.41 -19.41 11.29
CA ALA A 670 2.86 -19.17 11.19
C ALA A 670 3.32 -19.13 9.73
N MET A 671 2.75 -19.98 8.85
CA MET A 671 3.02 -19.91 7.41
C MET A 671 2.51 -18.59 6.82
N ARG A 672 1.31 -18.14 7.20
CA ARG A 672 0.77 -16.86 6.73
C ARG A 672 1.61 -15.67 7.18
N ASP A 673 2.18 -15.70 8.38
CA ASP A 673 3.03 -14.62 8.90
C ASP A 673 4.37 -14.56 8.17
N VAL A 674 5.00 -15.70 7.89
CA VAL A 674 6.18 -15.78 7.02
C VAL A 674 5.87 -15.25 5.61
N MET A 675 4.70 -15.57 5.06
CA MET A 675 4.30 -15.03 3.75
C MET A 675 4.00 -13.53 3.79
N ARG A 676 3.44 -13.00 4.89
CA ARG A 676 3.27 -11.56 5.07
C ARG A 676 4.61 -10.83 5.09
N PHE A 677 5.60 -11.38 5.79
CA PHE A 677 6.96 -10.87 5.77
C PHE A 677 7.50 -10.81 4.34
N ASN A 678 7.37 -11.91 3.58
CA ASN A 678 7.88 -11.98 2.21
C ASN A 678 7.16 -11.01 1.25
N ARG A 679 5.94 -10.53 1.57
CA ARG A 679 5.23 -9.49 0.80
C ARG A 679 5.72 -8.07 1.07
N GLY A 680 6.44 -7.87 2.16
CA GLY A 680 7.13 -6.61 2.43
C GLY A 680 8.26 -6.40 1.42
N SER A 681 8.54 -5.14 1.11
CA SER A 681 9.79 -4.76 0.45
C SER A 681 10.90 -4.68 1.50
N ILE A 682 12.16 -4.80 1.09
CA ILE A 682 13.32 -4.45 1.92
C ILE A 682 14.06 -3.38 1.13
N GLY A 683 14.43 -2.25 1.71
CA GLY A 683 14.88 -1.14 0.87
C GLY A 683 15.58 0.01 1.60
N THR A 684 15.72 1.14 0.92
CA THR A 684 16.22 2.40 1.48
C THR A 684 15.57 3.55 0.73
N THR A 685 15.49 4.73 1.34
CA THR A 685 15.38 5.95 0.54
C THR A 685 16.68 6.20 -0.20
N THR A 686 16.60 6.56 -1.47
CA THR A 686 17.71 7.05 -2.30
C THR A 686 17.37 8.45 -2.80
N SER A 687 18.39 9.27 -3.01
CA SER A 687 18.25 10.55 -3.68
C SER A 687 18.96 10.56 -5.02
N GLY A 688 18.64 11.55 -5.84
CA GLY A 688 19.32 11.73 -7.12
C GLY A 688 18.86 12.98 -7.84
N LYS A 689 19.34 13.13 -9.08
CA LYS A 689 19.06 14.28 -9.93
C LYS A 689 18.82 13.84 -11.36
N PHE A 690 17.82 14.44 -11.98
CA PHE A 690 17.67 14.46 -13.42
C PHE A 690 18.21 15.78 -13.94
N LYS A 691 19.05 15.75 -14.95
CA LYS A 691 19.64 16.92 -15.61
C LYS A 691 19.17 16.94 -17.05
N GLN A 692 18.74 18.09 -17.52
CA GLN A 692 18.34 18.29 -18.91
C GLN A 692 19.07 19.48 -19.50
N VAL A 693 19.58 19.30 -20.72
CA VAL A 693 20.13 20.34 -21.55
C VAL A 693 19.27 20.43 -22.80
N ARG A 694 18.57 21.56 -23.00
CA ARG A 694 17.65 21.76 -24.12
C ARG A 694 17.91 23.11 -24.77
N GLY A 695 17.82 23.21 -26.09
CA GLY A 695 17.70 24.53 -26.76
C GLY A 695 16.24 24.98 -26.72
N ILE A 696 15.90 26.12 -26.12
CA ILE A 696 14.49 26.44 -25.79
C ILE A 696 14.00 27.78 -26.34
N SER A 697 14.78 28.87 -26.32
CA SER A 697 14.24 30.17 -26.73
C SER A 697 14.75 30.62 -28.08
N THR A 698 13.81 30.85 -29.00
CA THR A 698 13.99 31.61 -30.24
C THR A 698 13.53 33.05 -30.00
N TYR A 699 14.48 34.00 -29.94
CA TYR A 699 14.14 35.42 -29.96
C TYR A 699 14.19 35.93 -31.39
N ILE A 700 13.12 36.57 -31.83
CA ILE A 700 13.01 37.19 -33.15
C ILE A 700 12.97 38.70 -32.96
N THR A 701 13.99 39.40 -33.46
CA THR A 701 13.97 40.87 -33.52
C THR A 701 13.90 41.31 -34.97
N ALA A 702 13.07 42.33 -35.23
CA ALA A 702 12.90 42.94 -36.54
C ALA A 702 13.46 44.36 -36.50
N THR A 703 14.52 44.60 -37.27
CA THR A 703 15.16 45.92 -37.34
C THR A 703 15.08 46.45 -38.77
N PRO A 704 14.54 47.65 -39.01
CA PRO A 704 14.62 48.29 -40.32
C PRO A 704 16.08 48.45 -40.73
N LEU A 705 16.40 48.17 -42.00
CA LEU A 705 17.73 48.36 -42.58
C LEU A 705 17.78 49.60 -43.48
#